data_AF-A0A3M8BCZ4-F1
#
_entry.id   AF-A0A3M8BCZ4-F1
#
_cell.length_a   1.000
_cell.length_b   1.000
_cell.length_c   1.000
_cell.angle_alpha   90.00
_cell.angle_beta   90.00
_cell.angle_gamma   90.00
#
_symmetry.space_group_name_H-M   'P 1'
#
loop_
_entity.id
_entity.type
_entity.pdbx_description
1 polymer ?
#
loop_
_entity_poly.entity_id
_entity_poly.type
_entity_poly.pdbx_seq_one_letter_code
_entity_poly.pdbx_strand_id
1 'polypeptide(L)'
;MRGKPVVFLLLLAVFAVACFPGRTATAGEDPLAAIYEMDQELLKLSQTFAFFQEVASRKNHLSLAKQIDEEASALLRQAKELHHIEAASGEAERAVQQAAVEQQLLAQKAPLADLLRTYNEKADAYWEQLLPELSAARTSKSSAKQTSLRATSAVLDPFEPNDDVDTAYPITRGNLYNSKLTWKEDIDGYRYDSGAQAGQATVTLYVPNDVNYDLIVVEAPNKVLGTSMSSALGQDEIITFQVQPNKTYYFFVFSMDRHYSETSEYTLALSEVTAVLGLNQPVDISLPAGEIPTYRFTAPITGQYRIYTSPYGGFGPLFDTYLFLSRDEQLKQIVTFNDEATPGSLFSAIDVSLEAGVTYYAYVASYDKTKGVHARLTAALDTQAAVASPVLHESAANDGSVTEQQTITITNGMLAADAANAVSVSNVPPGLTPLVTRESDSRLTIQFAGKALAHEQKHSADNLFVTIPKAKVAGMDADVIAGPFAIAFADTESFFIHAPQDVHLEPGGKKIVKFTPPSSGSFEIFTSFYGGNPAEGASNTQLAVYEDYAGTRLLAANDDGDQPPFSKVSLSMQKGEDYYLVLSAADNGAVHARLAARYLGVEYVYNAKGQLVQIKQNGKILAEFTYDGNGNLMRKLIHP
;
A
#
# COMPACT_ATOMS: atom_id res chain seq x y z
N MET A 1 -25.09 -6.77 -33.76
CA MET A 1 -24.95 -8.10 -34.39
C MET A 1 -24.17 -7.98 -35.72
N ARG A 2 -22.86 -7.74 -35.68
CA ARG A 2 -21.88 -7.86 -36.77
C ARG A 2 -20.53 -7.95 -36.05
N GLY A 3 -19.90 -9.12 -36.02
CA GLY A 3 -18.71 -9.38 -35.19
C GLY A 3 -18.47 -10.87 -34.92
N LYS A 4 -19.49 -11.71 -35.06
CA LYS A 4 -19.39 -13.17 -34.86
C LYS A 4 -18.58 -13.96 -35.92
N PRO A 5 -18.38 -13.54 -37.19
CA PRO A 5 -17.64 -14.39 -38.15
C PRO A 5 -16.10 -14.26 -38.07
N VAL A 6 -15.56 -13.16 -37.56
CA VAL A 6 -14.09 -12.99 -37.38
C VAL A 6 -13.60 -13.76 -36.15
N VAL A 7 -14.41 -13.79 -35.09
CA VAL A 7 -14.16 -14.54 -33.84
C VAL A 7 -14.13 -16.07 -34.06
N PHE A 8 -14.93 -16.60 -34.99
CA PHE A 8 -14.95 -18.03 -35.31
C PHE A 8 -13.77 -18.46 -36.20
N LEU A 9 -13.24 -17.54 -37.04
CA LEU A 9 -12.05 -17.80 -37.86
C LEU A 9 -10.75 -17.78 -37.04
N LEU A 10 -10.67 -16.93 -36.00
CA LEU A 10 -9.52 -16.89 -35.09
C LEU A 10 -9.45 -18.13 -34.19
N LEU A 11 -10.58 -18.60 -33.66
CA LEU A 11 -10.66 -19.85 -32.87
C LEU A 11 -10.24 -21.07 -33.72
N LEU A 12 -10.70 -21.16 -34.98
CA LEU A 12 -10.28 -22.22 -35.91
C LEU A 12 -8.79 -22.15 -36.28
N ALA A 13 -8.19 -20.96 -36.27
CA ALA A 13 -6.76 -20.75 -36.54
C ALA A 13 -5.84 -20.97 -35.33
N VAL A 14 -6.38 -21.01 -34.11
CA VAL A 14 -5.68 -21.55 -32.92
C VAL A 14 -5.79 -23.09 -32.91
N PHE A 15 -6.93 -23.65 -33.31
CA PHE A 15 -7.10 -25.10 -33.48
C PHE A 15 -6.20 -25.74 -34.56
N ALA A 16 -5.75 -24.98 -35.57
CA ALA A 16 -4.85 -25.50 -36.60
C ALA A 16 -3.43 -25.82 -36.10
N VAL A 17 -3.01 -25.29 -34.94
CA VAL A 17 -1.70 -25.58 -34.32
C VAL A 17 -1.78 -26.79 -33.39
N ALA A 18 -2.92 -27.02 -32.73
CA ALA A 18 -3.10 -28.13 -31.78
C ALA A 18 -3.23 -29.53 -32.43
N CYS A 19 -3.26 -29.65 -33.76
CA CYS A 19 -3.51 -30.92 -34.47
C CYS A 19 -2.40 -31.41 -35.43
N PHE A 20 -1.21 -30.81 -35.46
CA PHE A 20 -0.10 -31.35 -36.28
C PHE A 20 1.24 -31.33 -35.54
N PRO A 21 1.69 -32.45 -34.95
CA PRO A 21 3.10 -32.61 -34.63
C PRO A 21 3.85 -32.82 -35.96
N GLY A 22 4.75 -31.91 -36.33
CA GLY A 22 5.72 -32.18 -37.41
C GLY A 22 5.76 -31.21 -38.60
N ARG A 23 5.47 -29.92 -38.41
CA ARG A 23 6.03 -28.89 -39.32
C ARG A 23 6.96 -27.98 -38.55
N THR A 24 8.24 -28.31 -38.58
CA THR A 24 9.32 -27.36 -38.32
C THR A 24 9.28 -26.30 -39.42
N ALA A 25 8.50 -25.24 -39.21
CA ALA A 25 8.80 -23.99 -39.88
C ALA A 25 10.19 -23.60 -39.40
N THR A 26 11.15 -23.45 -40.31
CA THR A 26 12.41 -22.78 -40.02
C THR A 26 12.08 -21.32 -39.73
N ALA A 27 11.69 -21.04 -38.50
CA ALA A 27 11.52 -19.69 -37.99
C ALA A 27 12.87 -18.99 -38.10
N GLY A 28 12.91 -17.80 -38.70
CA GLY A 28 14.07 -16.93 -38.54
C GLY A 28 14.29 -16.70 -37.04
N GLU A 29 15.54 -16.73 -36.60
CA GLU A 29 15.92 -16.50 -35.21
C GLU A 29 15.31 -15.17 -34.73
N ASP A 30 14.50 -15.20 -33.67
CA ASP A 30 13.87 -13.99 -33.12
C ASP A 30 14.98 -13.01 -32.73
N PRO A 31 15.05 -11.80 -33.33
CA PRO A 31 16.13 -10.87 -33.09
C PRO A 31 16.23 -10.40 -31.63
N LEU A 32 15.13 -10.53 -30.86
CA LEU A 32 15.06 -10.19 -29.44
C LEU A 32 15.37 -11.37 -28.51
N ALA A 33 15.55 -12.60 -29.01
CA ALA A 33 15.79 -13.79 -28.16
C ALA A 33 16.94 -13.60 -27.16
N ALA A 34 18.04 -12.97 -27.59
CA ALA A 34 19.16 -12.68 -26.71
C ALA A 34 18.83 -11.67 -25.59
N ILE A 35 17.90 -10.74 -25.83
CA ILE A 35 17.42 -9.79 -24.82
C ILE A 35 16.53 -10.51 -23.81
N TYR A 36 15.63 -11.39 -24.28
CA TYR A 36 14.79 -12.20 -23.38
C TYR A 36 15.62 -13.10 -22.46
N GLU A 37 16.75 -13.65 -22.94
CA GLU A 37 17.69 -14.36 -22.09
C GLU A 37 18.38 -13.43 -21.07
N MET A 38 18.74 -12.20 -21.47
CA MET A 38 19.28 -11.21 -20.52
C MET A 38 18.25 -10.85 -19.44
N ASP A 39 16.98 -10.71 -19.78
CA ASP A 39 15.89 -10.40 -18.83
C ASP A 39 15.68 -11.50 -17.80
N GLN A 40 15.72 -12.75 -18.26
CA GLN A 40 15.71 -13.92 -17.38
C GLN A 40 16.89 -13.87 -16.40
N GLU A 41 18.10 -13.59 -16.88
CA GLU A 41 19.30 -13.53 -16.05
C GLU A 41 19.31 -12.34 -15.07
N LEU A 42 18.84 -11.17 -15.51
CA LEU A 42 18.71 -9.97 -14.65
C LEU A 42 17.71 -10.21 -13.50
N LEU A 43 16.58 -10.86 -13.78
CA LEU A 43 15.61 -11.22 -12.73
C LEU A 43 16.23 -12.15 -11.69
N LYS A 44 16.88 -13.23 -12.14
CA LYS A 44 17.57 -14.18 -11.25
C LYS A 44 18.66 -13.51 -10.41
N LEU A 45 19.43 -12.60 -11.01
CA LEU A 45 20.46 -11.87 -10.28
C LEU A 45 19.89 -10.89 -9.26
N SER A 46 18.74 -10.27 -9.54
CA SER A 46 18.03 -9.46 -8.55
C SER A 46 17.61 -10.29 -7.34
N GLN A 47 17.23 -11.54 -7.53
CA GLN A 47 16.96 -12.49 -6.43
C GLN A 47 18.24 -12.85 -5.68
N THR A 48 19.34 -13.08 -6.41
CA THR A 48 20.68 -13.32 -5.81
C THR A 48 21.13 -12.16 -4.91
N PHE A 49 20.91 -10.89 -5.28
CA PHE A 49 21.31 -9.77 -4.42
C PHE A 49 20.44 -9.65 -3.17
N ALA A 50 19.14 -9.91 -3.27
CA ALA A 50 18.25 -9.95 -2.10
C ALA A 50 18.72 -11.02 -1.10
N PHE A 51 19.14 -12.18 -1.60
CA PHE A 51 19.77 -13.21 -0.78
C PHE A 51 21.04 -12.71 -0.07
N PHE A 52 21.96 -12.06 -0.78
CA PHE A 52 23.18 -11.54 -0.15
C PHE A 52 22.92 -10.48 0.91
N GLN A 53 21.91 -9.62 0.69
CA GLN A 53 21.49 -8.63 1.68
C GLN A 53 20.99 -9.31 2.96
N GLU A 54 20.16 -10.34 2.84
CA GLU A 54 19.66 -11.14 3.97
C GLU A 54 20.82 -11.83 4.70
N VAL A 55 21.72 -12.50 3.97
CA VAL A 55 22.90 -13.17 4.53
C VAL A 55 23.82 -12.18 5.26
N ALA A 56 24.12 -11.03 4.66
CA ALA A 56 24.94 -10.00 5.29
C ALA A 56 24.28 -9.47 6.56
N SER A 57 22.95 -9.28 6.56
CA SER A 57 22.19 -8.87 7.75
C SER A 57 22.26 -9.90 8.87
N ARG A 58 22.06 -11.19 8.54
CA ARG A 58 22.14 -12.32 9.47
C ARG A 58 23.55 -12.51 10.06
N LYS A 59 24.59 -12.27 9.26
CA LYS A 59 26.00 -12.22 9.73
C LYS A 59 26.33 -10.93 10.50
N ASN A 60 25.34 -10.09 10.81
CA ASN A 60 25.47 -8.81 11.52
C ASN A 60 26.38 -7.78 10.80
N HIS A 61 26.48 -7.88 9.48
CA HIS A 61 27.21 -6.96 8.62
C HIS A 61 26.26 -5.88 8.03
N LEU A 62 25.58 -5.12 8.91
CA LEU A 62 24.50 -4.20 8.51
C LEU A 62 24.92 -3.16 7.47
N SER A 63 26.15 -2.64 7.54
CA SER A 63 26.67 -1.69 6.54
C SER A 63 26.83 -2.32 5.16
N LEU A 64 27.25 -3.59 5.10
CA LEU A 64 27.38 -4.34 3.86
C LEU A 64 26.01 -4.69 3.29
N ALA A 65 25.07 -5.10 4.14
CA ALA A 65 23.69 -5.34 3.71
C ALA A 65 23.06 -4.10 3.07
N LYS A 66 23.26 -2.92 3.70
CA LYS A 66 22.82 -1.65 3.13
C LYS A 66 23.52 -1.32 1.80
N GLN A 67 24.82 -1.58 1.68
CA GLN A 67 25.54 -1.39 0.43
C GLN A 67 24.98 -2.28 -0.69
N ILE A 68 24.73 -3.57 -0.41
CA ILE A 68 24.15 -4.52 -1.36
C ILE A 68 22.77 -4.02 -1.82
N ASP A 69 21.93 -3.54 -0.90
CA ASP A 69 20.60 -3.00 -1.20
C ASP A 69 20.65 -1.76 -2.12
N GLU A 70 21.54 -0.81 -1.82
CA GLU A 70 21.75 0.40 -2.62
C GLU A 70 22.26 0.05 -4.03
N GLU A 71 23.20 -0.89 -4.14
CA GLU A 71 23.72 -1.38 -5.41
C GLU A 71 22.66 -2.14 -6.21
N ALA A 72 21.92 -3.06 -5.59
CA ALA A 72 20.82 -3.80 -6.20
C ALA A 72 19.77 -2.83 -6.77
N SER A 73 19.39 -1.83 -5.95
CA SER A 73 18.42 -0.81 -6.33
C SER A 73 18.88 0.04 -7.50
N ALA A 74 20.18 0.38 -7.56
CA ALA A 74 20.76 1.13 -8.67
C ALA A 74 20.76 0.29 -9.97
N LEU A 75 21.18 -0.97 -9.90
CA LEU A 75 21.20 -1.88 -11.05
C LEU A 75 19.79 -2.15 -11.58
N LEU A 76 18.82 -2.38 -10.69
CA LEU A 76 17.42 -2.57 -11.07
C LEU A 76 16.81 -1.32 -11.71
N ARG A 77 17.19 -0.12 -11.24
CA ARG A 77 16.76 1.14 -11.87
C ARG A 77 17.30 1.26 -13.29
N GLN A 78 18.59 0.95 -13.49
CA GLN A 78 19.20 0.93 -14.82
C GLN A 78 18.52 -0.10 -15.73
N ALA A 79 18.23 -1.31 -15.22
CA ALA A 79 17.49 -2.31 -15.99
C ALA A 79 16.12 -1.79 -16.43
N LYS A 80 15.36 -1.13 -15.53
CA LYS A 80 14.07 -0.51 -15.86
C LYS A 80 14.20 0.60 -16.90
N GLU A 81 15.23 1.44 -16.80
CA GLU A 81 15.48 2.52 -17.76
C GLU A 81 15.82 1.99 -19.16
N LEU A 82 16.62 0.91 -19.25
CA LEU A 82 16.96 0.27 -20.52
C LEU A 82 15.75 -0.42 -21.18
N HIS A 83 14.78 -0.85 -20.39
CA HIS A 83 13.50 -1.40 -20.86
C HIS A 83 12.39 -0.35 -21.04
N HIS A 84 12.63 0.90 -20.62
CA HIS A 84 11.64 1.96 -20.77
C HIS A 84 11.51 2.36 -22.24
N ILE A 85 10.27 2.38 -22.71
CA ILE A 85 9.93 2.73 -24.09
C ILE A 85 8.87 3.83 -24.05
N GLU A 86 9.13 4.92 -24.77
CA GLU A 86 8.14 5.96 -25.03
C GLU A 86 7.14 5.43 -26.05
N ALA A 87 6.02 4.89 -25.57
CA ALA A 87 4.94 4.45 -26.46
C ALA A 87 4.15 5.66 -26.99
N ALA A 88 4.03 5.79 -28.31
CA ALA A 88 3.06 6.71 -28.91
C ALA A 88 1.62 6.25 -28.59
N SER A 89 0.73 7.18 -28.23
CA SER A 89 -0.65 6.88 -27.85
C SER A 89 -1.59 6.90 -29.07
N GLY A 90 -2.25 5.77 -29.37
CA GLY A 90 -3.39 5.71 -30.29
C GLY A 90 -3.64 4.31 -30.90
N GLU A 91 -4.91 3.91 -31.03
CA GLU A 91 -5.33 2.60 -31.59
C GLU A 91 -4.88 2.36 -33.05
N ALA A 92 -4.52 3.42 -33.79
CA ALA A 92 -4.47 3.37 -35.25
C ALA A 92 -3.32 2.55 -35.84
N GLU A 93 -2.23 2.26 -35.12
CA GLU A 93 -1.10 1.51 -35.71
C GLU A 93 -0.33 0.65 -34.67
N ARG A 94 -1.01 -0.26 -33.95
CA ARG A 94 -0.40 -1.22 -32.99
C ARG A 94 0.83 -1.96 -33.55
N ALA A 95 0.82 -2.31 -34.84
CA ALA A 95 1.98 -2.91 -35.51
C ALA A 95 3.17 -1.95 -35.63
N VAL A 96 2.92 -0.65 -35.82
CA VAL A 96 3.97 0.40 -35.83
C VAL A 96 4.50 0.62 -34.42
N GLN A 97 3.62 0.60 -33.40
CA GLN A 97 4.02 0.65 -32.00
C GLN A 97 4.91 -0.54 -31.62
N GLN A 98 4.52 -1.76 -32.00
CA GLN A 98 5.30 -2.97 -31.78
C GLN A 98 6.66 -2.93 -32.52
N ALA A 99 6.68 -2.46 -33.77
CA ALA A 99 7.93 -2.31 -34.51
C ALA A 99 8.87 -1.26 -33.89
N ALA A 100 8.32 -0.16 -33.36
CA ALA A 100 9.10 0.86 -32.66
C ALA A 100 9.70 0.32 -31.34
N VAL A 101 8.90 -0.42 -30.57
CA VAL A 101 9.35 -1.15 -29.36
C VAL A 101 10.53 -2.05 -29.70
N GLU A 102 10.43 -2.86 -30.74
CA GLU A 102 11.48 -3.79 -31.15
C GLU A 102 12.77 -3.09 -31.57
N GLN A 103 12.67 -2.03 -32.38
CA GLN A 103 13.85 -1.27 -32.80
C GLN A 103 14.57 -0.62 -31.62
N GLN A 104 13.83 -0.07 -30.67
CA GLN A 104 14.40 0.54 -29.48
C GLN A 104 15.11 -0.51 -28.60
N LEU A 105 14.48 -1.67 -28.38
CA LEU A 105 15.10 -2.76 -27.61
C LEU A 105 16.37 -3.30 -28.27
N LEU A 106 16.37 -3.44 -29.59
CA LEU A 106 17.57 -3.85 -30.33
C LEU A 106 18.73 -2.86 -30.14
N ALA A 107 18.45 -1.56 -30.05
CA ALA A 107 19.45 -0.56 -29.73
C ALA A 107 19.99 -0.69 -28.28
N GLN A 108 19.17 -1.18 -27.35
CA GLN A 108 19.55 -1.40 -25.94
C GLN A 108 20.24 -2.73 -25.67
N LYS A 109 20.35 -3.63 -26.65
CA LYS A 109 20.99 -4.95 -26.50
C LYS A 109 22.40 -4.89 -25.90
N ALA A 110 23.25 -4.00 -26.41
CA ALA A 110 24.62 -3.86 -25.91
C ALA A 110 24.68 -3.25 -24.50
N PRO A 111 23.97 -2.15 -24.20
CA PRO A 111 23.81 -1.64 -22.83
C PRO A 111 23.30 -2.69 -21.83
N LEU A 112 22.31 -3.51 -22.22
CA LEU A 112 21.79 -4.59 -21.37
C LEU A 112 22.85 -5.67 -21.10
N ALA A 113 23.64 -6.05 -22.11
CA ALA A 113 24.74 -6.98 -21.95
C ALA A 113 25.83 -6.43 -21.00
N ASP A 114 26.14 -5.14 -21.09
CA ASP A 114 27.09 -4.47 -20.19
C ASP A 114 26.56 -4.38 -18.74
N LEU A 115 25.27 -4.10 -18.58
CA LEU A 115 24.61 -4.13 -17.28
C LEU A 115 24.66 -5.53 -16.68
N LEU A 116 24.30 -6.56 -17.45
CA LEU A 116 24.33 -7.95 -17.01
C LEU A 116 25.74 -8.38 -16.59
N ARG A 117 26.77 -7.98 -17.33
CA ARG A 117 28.17 -8.21 -16.94
C ARG A 117 28.49 -7.57 -15.58
N THR A 118 28.14 -6.31 -15.40
CA THR A 118 28.35 -5.58 -14.12
C THR A 118 27.65 -6.29 -12.95
N TYR A 119 26.43 -6.79 -13.21
CA TYR A 119 25.62 -7.49 -12.23
C TYR A 119 26.26 -8.82 -11.82
N ASN A 120 26.75 -9.61 -12.78
CA ASN A 120 27.48 -10.85 -12.51
C ASN A 120 28.80 -10.60 -11.77
N GLU A 121 29.62 -9.64 -12.20
CA GLU A 121 30.91 -9.33 -11.55
C GLU A 121 30.72 -8.99 -10.06
N LYS A 122 29.67 -8.24 -9.73
CA LYS A 122 29.30 -7.94 -8.34
C LYS A 122 28.75 -9.17 -7.60
N ALA A 123 27.89 -9.96 -8.25
CA ALA A 123 27.36 -11.17 -7.64
C ALA A 123 28.48 -12.16 -7.28
N ASP A 124 29.45 -12.35 -8.18
CA ASP A 124 30.61 -13.23 -7.95
C ASP A 124 31.46 -12.73 -6.78
N ALA A 125 31.68 -11.42 -6.66
CA ALA A 125 32.39 -10.83 -5.53
C ALA A 125 31.67 -11.09 -4.20
N TYR A 126 30.33 -10.98 -4.17
CA TYR A 126 29.55 -11.25 -2.97
C TYR A 126 29.47 -12.74 -2.62
N TRP A 127 29.39 -13.62 -3.61
CA TRP A 127 29.53 -15.06 -3.39
C TRP A 127 30.84 -15.38 -2.67
N GLU A 128 31.97 -14.88 -3.19
CA GLU A 128 33.29 -15.10 -2.59
C GLU A 128 33.43 -14.47 -1.19
N GLN A 129 32.80 -13.32 -0.94
CA GLN A 129 32.88 -12.62 0.33
C GLN A 129 31.98 -13.22 1.42
N LEU A 130 30.76 -13.65 1.06
CA LEU A 130 29.72 -14.01 2.01
C LEU A 130 29.56 -15.52 2.18
N LEU A 131 29.51 -16.28 1.10
CA LEU A 131 29.22 -17.73 1.12
C LEU A 131 30.04 -18.46 0.02
N PRO A 132 31.37 -18.42 0.10
CA PRO A 132 32.24 -19.02 -0.91
C PRO A 132 32.03 -20.54 -1.08
N GLU A 133 31.56 -21.21 -0.05
CA GLU A 133 31.25 -22.64 0.01
C GLU A 133 30.06 -23.05 -0.87
N LEU A 134 29.09 -22.16 -1.09
CA LEU A 134 27.90 -22.43 -1.91
C LEU A 134 28.06 -22.01 -3.38
N SER A 135 29.23 -21.49 -3.76
CA SER A 135 29.47 -20.99 -5.12
C SER A 135 29.79 -22.13 -6.09
N ALA A 136 28.90 -22.40 -7.04
CA ALA A 136 29.12 -23.36 -8.13
C ALA A 136 30.15 -22.91 -9.18
N ALA A 137 30.59 -21.64 -9.13
CA ALA A 137 31.66 -21.14 -10.00
C ALA A 137 33.06 -21.58 -9.54
N ARG A 138 33.21 -22.08 -8.30
CA ARG A 138 34.49 -22.58 -7.80
C ARG A 138 34.78 -23.96 -8.38
N THR A 139 35.73 -24.02 -9.31
CA THR A 139 36.37 -25.30 -9.70
C THR A 139 37.45 -25.66 -8.67
N SER A 140 37.42 -26.91 -8.20
CA SER A 140 38.19 -27.41 -7.06
C SER A 140 39.70 -27.06 -7.10
N LYS A 141 40.14 -26.17 -6.22
CA LYS A 141 41.52 -26.16 -5.69
C LYS A 141 41.58 -26.46 -4.18
N SER A 142 40.43 -26.59 -3.50
CA SER A 142 40.37 -26.79 -2.04
C SER A 142 39.89 -28.17 -1.58
N SER A 143 39.16 -28.93 -2.43
CA SER A 143 38.58 -30.24 -2.06
C SER A 143 39.62 -31.25 -1.54
N ALA A 144 40.88 -31.18 -1.98
CA ALA A 144 41.95 -32.08 -1.53
C ALA A 144 42.37 -31.91 -0.06
N LYS A 145 41.91 -30.86 0.65
CA LYS A 145 42.31 -30.60 2.05
C LYS A 145 41.26 -30.99 3.09
N GLN A 146 40.00 -31.18 2.70
CA GLN A 146 38.93 -31.69 3.58
C GLN A 146 38.85 -33.23 3.58
N THR A 147 39.43 -33.90 2.57
CA THR A 147 39.44 -35.36 2.44
C THR A 147 40.29 -36.11 3.48
N SER A 148 41.04 -35.41 4.35
CA SER A 148 41.81 -36.06 5.40
C SER A 148 41.34 -35.62 6.78
N LEU A 149 40.79 -36.58 7.54
CA LEU A 149 40.42 -36.56 8.97
C LEU A 149 38.94 -36.31 9.28
N ARG A 150 38.11 -37.36 9.25
CA ARG A 150 37.73 -38.13 10.47
C ARG A 150 36.62 -39.14 10.19
N ALA A 151 37.00 -40.41 10.25
CA ALA A 151 36.06 -41.48 10.57
C ALA A 151 36.21 -41.81 12.05
N THR A 152 35.25 -41.41 12.90
CA THR A 152 34.99 -42.06 14.19
C THR A 152 33.52 -41.87 14.61
N SER A 153 32.80 -43.00 14.56
CA SER A 153 31.52 -43.38 15.21
C SER A 153 30.18 -42.73 14.79
N ALA A 154 29.42 -43.51 14.00
CA ALA A 154 28.07 -44.02 14.28
C ALA A 154 26.86 -43.07 14.37
N VAL A 155 26.85 -41.97 13.61
CA VAL A 155 25.59 -41.37 13.17
C VAL A 155 25.66 -41.29 11.64
N LEU A 156 24.98 -42.21 10.95
CA LEU A 156 25.00 -42.30 9.49
C LEU A 156 24.23 -41.10 8.93
N ASP A 157 24.93 -40.12 8.37
CA ASP A 157 24.30 -39.29 7.34
C ASP A 157 24.35 -40.10 6.03
N PRO A 158 23.21 -40.42 5.40
CA PRO A 158 23.18 -41.32 4.24
C PRO A 158 23.78 -40.75 2.95
N PHE A 159 23.94 -39.43 2.84
CA PHE A 159 24.25 -38.75 1.58
C PHE A 159 25.65 -38.13 1.52
N GLU A 160 26.41 -38.21 2.61
CA GLU A 160 27.80 -37.75 2.68
C GLU A 160 28.78 -38.55 1.80
N PRO A 161 29.74 -37.89 1.13
CA PRO A 161 30.00 -36.45 1.12
C PRO A 161 29.05 -35.68 0.18
N ASN A 162 28.51 -34.55 0.65
CA ASN A 162 27.63 -33.66 -0.14
C ASN A 162 27.76 -32.16 0.24
N ASP A 163 28.90 -31.76 0.80
CA ASP A 163 29.22 -30.39 1.25
C ASP A 163 29.24 -29.30 0.16
N ASP A 164 29.33 -29.69 -1.12
CA ASP A 164 29.55 -28.75 -2.22
C ASP A 164 28.84 -29.15 -3.52
N VAL A 165 28.89 -28.26 -4.51
CA VAL A 165 28.26 -28.46 -5.84
C VAL A 165 28.78 -29.69 -6.58
N ASP A 166 30.07 -30.01 -6.43
CA ASP A 166 30.70 -31.14 -7.13
C ASP A 166 30.27 -32.48 -6.53
N THR A 167 29.95 -32.49 -5.23
CA THR A 167 29.54 -33.66 -4.44
C THR A 167 28.04 -33.76 -4.20
N ALA A 168 27.27 -32.72 -4.57
CA ALA A 168 25.82 -32.65 -4.35
C ALA A 168 25.07 -33.91 -4.80
N TYR A 169 24.24 -34.45 -3.90
CA TYR A 169 23.55 -35.72 -4.11
C TYR A 169 22.40 -35.58 -5.13
N PRO A 170 22.33 -36.41 -6.19
CA PRO A 170 21.28 -36.32 -7.19
C PRO A 170 19.93 -36.76 -6.63
N ILE A 171 18.93 -35.88 -6.74
CA ILE A 171 17.55 -36.13 -6.31
C ILE A 171 16.56 -36.17 -7.47
N THR A 172 15.38 -36.67 -7.16
CA THR A 172 14.26 -36.88 -8.07
C THR A 172 12.98 -36.39 -7.40
N ARG A 173 12.02 -35.98 -8.22
CA ARG A 173 10.73 -35.46 -7.78
C ARG A 173 9.90 -36.55 -7.10
N GLY A 174 9.03 -36.12 -6.20
CA GLY A 174 8.09 -36.98 -5.48
C GLY A 174 8.72 -37.85 -4.39
N ASN A 175 10.04 -37.80 -4.22
CA ASN A 175 10.77 -38.55 -3.20
C ASN A 175 11.10 -37.69 -1.97
N LEU A 176 11.28 -38.37 -0.83
CA LEU A 176 11.71 -37.79 0.43
C LEU A 176 13.15 -38.22 0.73
N TYR A 177 13.94 -37.29 1.24
CA TYR A 177 15.36 -37.46 1.57
C TYR A 177 15.57 -37.10 3.04
N ASN A 178 15.86 -38.10 3.87
CA ASN A 178 16.14 -37.89 5.30
C ASN A 178 17.64 -37.81 5.52
N SER A 179 18.10 -36.70 6.11
CA SER A 179 19.52 -36.43 6.41
C SER A 179 19.67 -35.56 7.65
N LYS A 180 20.90 -35.16 7.97
CA LYS A 180 21.20 -34.36 9.16
C LYS A 180 22.46 -33.53 8.95
N LEU A 181 22.40 -32.27 9.34
CA LEU A 181 23.62 -31.50 9.56
C LEU A 181 24.31 -32.06 10.82
N THR A 182 25.48 -32.65 10.64
CA THR A 182 26.25 -33.37 11.66
C THR A 182 27.24 -32.50 12.43
N TRP A 183 27.52 -31.32 11.91
CA TRP A 183 28.37 -30.33 12.57
C TRP A 183 27.95 -28.89 12.22
N LYS A 184 28.47 -27.94 12.98
CA LYS A 184 28.00 -26.55 12.97
C LYS A 184 28.30 -25.74 11.69
N GLU A 185 29.13 -26.26 10.80
CA GLU A 185 29.41 -25.67 9.48
C GLU A 185 29.11 -26.66 8.33
N ASP A 186 28.33 -27.71 8.63
CA ASP A 186 27.86 -28.71 7.66
C ASP A 186 26.89 -28.10 6.65
N ILE A 187 26.98 -28.56 5.41
CA ILE A 187 26.14 -28.14 4.30
C ILE A 187 25.73 -29.38 3.53
N ASP A 188 24.44 -29.58 3.34
CA ASP A 188 23.96 -30.67 2.48
C ASP A 188 23.50 -30.12 1.13
N GLY A 189 24.26 -30.43 0.08
CA GLY A 189 23.93 -30.12 -1.30
C GLY A 189 23.16 -31.25 -2.00
N TYR A 190 22.07 -30.89 -2.68
CA TYR A 190 21.29 -31.80 -3.52
C TYR A 190 21.17 -31.25 -4.94
N ARG A 191 21.27 -32.12 -5.95
CA ARG A 191 21.21 -31.74 -7.38
C ARG A 191 19.96 -32.29 -8.06
N TYR A 192 19.31 -31.49 -8.88
CA TYR A 192 18.21 -31.91 -9.72
C TYR A 192 18.35 -31.37 -11.15
N ASP A 193 18.35 -32.29 -12.11
CA ASP A 193 18.47 -32.00 -13.54
C ASP A 193 17.08 -32.06 -14.20
N SER A 194 16.62 -30.95 -14.77
CA SER A 194 15.21 -30.83 -15.18
C SER A 194 14.83 -31.62 -16.43
N GLY A 195 15.79 -31.92 -17.31
CA GLY A 195 15.52 -32.47 -18.63
C GLY A 195 14.54 -31.58 -19.40
N ALA A 196 13.60 -32.13 -20.14
CA ALA A 196 12.65 -31.34 -20.95
C ALA A 196 11.53 -30.64 -20.13
N GLN A 197 11.60 -30.61 -18.81
CA GLN A 197 10.47 -30.21 -17.99
C GLN A 197 10.43 -28.70 -17.74
N ALA A 198 9.21 -28.14 -17.74
CA ALA A 198 8.94 -26.73 -17.49
C ALA A 198 7.70 -26.55 -16.61
N GLY A 199 7.72 -25.55 -15.73
CA GLY A 199 6.61 -25.24 -14.82
C GLY A 199 7.14 -24.89 -13.44
N GLN A 200 6.30 -25.02 -12.42
CA GLN A 200 6.64 -24.68 -11.05
C GLN A 200 6.90 -25.94 -10.21
N ALA A 201 7.97 -25.93 -9.42
CA ALA A 201 8.24 -26.92 -8.38
C ALA A 201 8.28 -26.25 -7.00
N THR A 202 8.03 -27.04 -5.96
CA THR A 202 8.22 -26.64 -4.57
C THR A 202 9.21 -27.60 -3.93
N VAL A 203 10.23 -27.04 -3.28
CA VAL A 203 11.09 -27.78 -2.36
C VAL A 203 10.65 -27.45 -0.93
N THR A 204 10.51 -28.48 -0.11
CA THR A 204 10.15 -28.36 1.30
C THR A 204 11.21 -29.04 2.13
N LEU A 205 11.74 -28.33 3.11
CA LEU A 205 12.60 -28.86 4.16
C LEU A 205 11.79 -28.89 5.45
N TYR A 206 11.51 -30.09 5.94
CA TYR A 206 10.90 -30.31 7.24
C TYR A 206 11.96 -30.28 8.32
N VAL A 207 11.92 -29.26 9.18
CA VAL A 207 12.98 -28.97 10.15
C VAL A 207 12.62 -29.56 11.52
N PRO A 208 13.54 -30.26 12.20
CA PRO A 208 13.28 -30.76 13.54
C PRO A 208 13.09 -29.64 14.57
N ASN A 209 12.23 -29.90 15.58
CA ASN A 209 11.84 -28.91 16.59
C ASN A 209 12.99 -28.34 17.44
N ASP A 210 14.15 -29.00 17.47
CA ASP A 210 15.31 -28.64 18.28
C ASP A 210 16.37 -27.80 17.53
N VAL A 211 16.23 -27.64 16.21
CA VAL A 211 17.22 -26.96 15.36
C VAL A 211 16.58 -25.89 14.49
N ASN A 212 17.43 -25.05 13.89
CA ASN A 212 17.03 -24.07 12.89
C ASN A 212 17.88 -24.30 11.65
N TYR A 213 17.28 -24.86 10.60
CA TYR A 213 17.92 -25.11 9.32
C TYR A 213 17.29 -24.25 8.26
N ASP A 214 18.09 -23.86 7.29
CA ASP A 214 17.81 -22.92 6.24
C ASP A 214 17.91 -23.61 4.88
N LEU A 215 17.19 -23.08 3.90
CA LEU A 215 17.13 -23.64 2.55
C LEU A 215 17.39 -22.56 1.49
N ILE A 216 18.15 -22.92 0.46
CA ILE A 216 18.32 -22.12 -0.76
C ILE A 216 18.21 -22.97 -2.02
N VAL A 217 17.58 -22.40 -3.04
CA VAL A 217 17.51 -22.98 -4.40
C VAL A 217 18.37 -22.16 -5.35
N VAL A 218 19.30 -22.80 -6.04
CA VAL A 218 20.25 -22.17 -6.96
C VAL A 218 20.17 -22.84 -8.34
N GLU A 219 19.94 -22.08 -9.40
CA GLU A 219 20.21 -22.52 -10.77
C GLU A 219 21.70 -22.37 -11.08
N ALA A 220 22.28 -23.42 -11.68
CA ALA A 220 23.67 -23.45 -12.07
C ALA A 220 24.02 -22.32 -13.09
N PRO A 221 25.17 -21.63 -12.95
CA PRO A 221 26.14 -21.80 -11.87
C PRO A 221 25.67 -21.15 -10.56
N ASN A 222 25.29 -19.87 -10.53
CA ASN A 222 25.23 -19.11 -9.27
C ASN A 222 23.99 -18.20 -9.15
N LYS A 223 22.84 -18.68 -9.62
CA LYS A 223 21.61 -17.89 -9.73
C LYS A 223 20.59 -18.33 -8.68
N VAL A 224 20.42 -17.54 -7.63
CA VAL A 224 19.45 -17.85 -6.58
C VAL A 224 18.05 -17.66 -7.13
N LEU A 225 17.22 -18.68 -6.99
CA LEU A 225 15.81 -18.63 -7.41
C LEU A 225 14.86 -18.41 -6.22
N GLY A 226 15.32 -18.73 -5.02
CA GLY A 226 14.58 -18.53 -3.79
C GLY A 226 15.35 -19.01 -2.57
N THR A 227 15.00 -18.46 -1.42
CA THR A 227 15.60 -18.73 -0.11
C THR A 227 14.51 -18.75 0.94
N SER A 228 14.66 -19.59 1.96
CA SER A 228 13.80 -19.62 3.13
C SER A 228 14.70 -19.83 4.34
N MET A 229 14.68 -18.85 5.26
CA MET A 229 15.61 -18.72 6.38
C MET A 229 14.89 -18.24 7.64
N SER A 230 13.88 -19.00 8.09
CA SER A 230 13.16 -18.68 9.32
C SER A 230 14.14 -18.62 10.50
N SER A 231 13.88 -17.76 11.48
CA SER A 231 14.69 -17.73 12.72
C SER A 231 14.11 -18.61 13.82
N ALA A 232 13.00 -19.31 13.57
CA ALA A 232 12.27 -20.06 14.57
C ALA A 232 12.61 -21.56 14.49
N LEU A 233 12.88 -22.18 15.65
CA LEU A 233 13.18 -23.60 15.74
C LEU A 233 12.03 -24.46 15.18
N GLY A 234 12.40 -25.49 14.41
CA GLY A 234 11.44 -26.44 13.82
C GLY A 234 10.46 -25.85 12.80
N GLN A 235 10.73 -24.64 12.28
CA GLN A 235 9.92 -24.13 11.18
C GLN A 235 10.33 -24.78 9.87
N ASP A 236 9.34 -25.30 9.14
CA ASP A 236 9.56 -25.82 7.81
C ASP A 236 9.97 -24.70 6.85
N GLU A 237 10.96 -24.97 6.01
CA GLU A 237 11.41 -24.05 4.96
C GLU A 237 10.80 -24.48 3.62
N ILE A 238 10.06 -23.58 2.96
CA ILE A 238 9.30 -23.90 1.74
C ILE A 238 9.65 -22.89 0.65
N ILE A 239 10.19 -23.38 -0.47
CA ILE A 239 10.55 -22.54 -1.61
C ILE A 239 9.88 -23.05 -2.87
N THR A 240 9.11 -22.18 -3.51
CA THR A 240 8.50 -22.43 -4.81
C THR A 240 9.27 -21.68 -5.89
N PHE A 241 9.69 -22.37 -6.96
CA PHE A 241 10.52 -21.80 -8.02
C PHE A 241 10.09 -22.31 -9.41
N GLN A 242 10.47 -21.54 -10.45
CA GLN A 242 10.22 -21.93 -11.84
C GLN A 242 11.32 -22.86 -12.35
N VAL A 243 10.91 -24.04 -12.79
CA VAL A 243 11.72 -25.01 -13.52
C VAL A 243 11.66 -24.71 -15.00
N GLN A 244 12.83 -24.59 -15.61
CA GLN A 244 13.04 -24.43 -17.04
C GLN A 244 13.66 -25.70 -17.62
N PRO A 245 13.42 -25.99 -18.92
CA PRO A 245 14.03 -27.14 -19.58
C PRO A 245 15.55 -27.06 -19.62
N ASN A 246 16.20 -28.21 -19.45
CA ASN A 246 17.64 -28.45 -19.59
C ASN A 246 18.49 -27.59 -18.67
N LYS A 247 18.00 -27.38 -17.45
CA LYS A 247 18.70 -26.67 -16.37
C LYS A 247 19.04 -27.63 -15.24
N THR A 248 20.07 -27.26 -14.49
CA THR A 248 20.49 -27.95 -13.27
C THR A 248 20.23 -27.02 -12.09
N TYR A 249 19.57 -27.56 -11.08
CA TYR A 249 19.21 -26.89 -9.84
C TYR A 249 19.92 -27.54 -8.67
N TYR A 250 20.38 -26.72 -7.73
CA TYR A 250 20.95 -27.15 -6.46
C TYR A 250 20.05 -26.69 -5.31
N PHE A 251 19.90 -27.55 -4.31
CA PHE A 251 19.23 -27.26 -3.06
C PHE A 251 20.26 -27.42 -1.95
N PHE A 252 20.56 -26.34 -1.23
CA PHE A 252 21.47 -26.43 -0.09
C PHE A 252 20.69 -26.29 1.21
N VAL A 253 20.86 -27.28 2.08
CA VAL A 253 20.40 -27.25 3.47
C VAL A 253 21.60 -26.89 4.33
N PHE A 254 21.46 -25.87 5.17
CA PHE A 254 22.53 -25.36 6.03
C PHE A 254 21.94 -24.70 7.28
N SER A 255 22.76 -24.13 8.17
CA SER A 255 22.27 -23.34 9.30
C SER A 255 23.03 -22.04 9.46
N MET A 256 22.33 -20.91 9.29
CA MET A 256 22.86 -19.57 9.56
C MET A 256 23.19 -19.36 11.03
N ASP A 257 22.41 -20.00 11.92
CA ASP A 257 22.60 -19.98 13.37
C ASP A 257 23.61 -21.04 13.86
N ARG A 258 24.20 -21.81 12.93
CA ARG A 258 25.15 -22.89 13.21
C ARG A 258 24.57 -24.01 14.07
N HIS A 259 23.26 -24.22 13.98
CA HIS A 259 22.60 -25.37 14.57
C HIS A 259 22.95 -26.62 13.78
N TYR A 260 23.07 -27.73 14.50
CA TYR A 260 23.28 -29.07 13.98
C TYR A 260 22.70 -30.06 15.00
N SER A 261 22.38 -31.28 14.58
CA SER A 261 21.87 -32.30 15.49
C SER A 261 22.55 -33.63 15.25
N GLU A 262 23.06 -34.24 16.32
CA GLU A 262 23.62 -35.59 16.28
C GLU A 262 22.52 -36.67 16.27
N THR A 263 21.26 -36.30 16.52
CA THR A 263 20.15 -37.25 16.72
C THR A 263 18.91 -36.98 15.88
N SER A 264 18.61 -35.72 15.58
CA SER A 264 17.40 -35.33 14.84
C SER A 264 17.72 -35.20 13.35
N GLU A 265 16.92 -35.86 12.51
CA GLU A 265 17.01 -35.81 11.05
C GLU A 265 16.00 -34.81 10.49
N TYR A 266 16.40 -34.03 9.49
CA TYR A 266 15.47 -33.28 8.67
C TYR A 266 14.97 -34.15 7.51
N THR A 267 13.88 -33.72 6.85
CA THR A 267 13.42 -34.33 5.59
C THR A 267 13.37 -33.28 4.48
N LEU A 268 14.06 -33.50 3.37
CA LEU A 268 13.93 -32.70 2.14
C LEU A 268 12.99 -33.39 1.16
N ALA A 269 12.09 -32.62 0.55
CA ALA A 269 11.14 -33.09 -0.45
C ALA A 269 11.13 -32.15 -1.67
N LEU A 270 11.18 -32.71 -2.88
CA LEU A 270 10.96 -31.97 -4.13
C LEU A 270 9.64 -32.41 -4.76
N SER A 271 8.72 -31.47 -4.96
CA SER A 271 7.41 -31.76 -5.58
C SER A 271 7.53 -32.17 -7.04
N GLU A 272 6.43 -32.70 -7.59
CA GLU A 272 6.24 -32.71 -9.05
C GLU A 272 6.29 -31.30 -9.63
N VAL A 273 6.71 -31.19 -10.89
CA VAL A 273 6.63 -29.91 -11.62
C VAL A 273 5.24 -29.77 -12.21
N THR A 274 4.57 -28.67 -11.85
CA THR A 274 3.20 -28.39 -12.26
C THR A 274 3.10 -26.99 -12.86
N ALA A 275 2.29 -26.82 -13.92
CA ALA A 275 1.99 -25.50 -14.43
C ALA A 275 0.74 -24.96 -13.72
N VAL A 276 0.92 -24.39 -12.52
CA VAL A 276 -0.14 -23.80 -11.71
C VAL A 276 0.00 -22.28 -11.70
N LEU A 277 -1.12 -21.57 -11.84
CA LEU A 277 -1.20 -20.13 -11.59
C LEU A 277 -1.82 -19.92 -10.21
N GLY A 278 -1.03 -19.36 -9.28
CA GLY A 278 -1.51 -18.99 -7.95
C GLY A 278 -2.11 -17.58 -7.94
N LEU A 279 -3.01 -17.32 -6.99
CA LEU A 279 -3.52 -15.96 -6.76
C LEU A 279 -2.39 -15.04 -6.28
N ASN A 280 -2.21 -13.92 -6.98
CA ASN A 280 -1.14 -12.95 -6.76
C ASN A 280 0.26 -13.59 -6.66
N GLN A 281 0.44 -14.71 -7.35
CA GLN A 281 1.73 -15.39 -7.52
C GLN A 281 2.05 -15.38 -9.01
N PRO A 282 2.63 -14.27 -9.51
CA PRO A 282 2.88 -14.12 -10.94
C PRO A 282 3.82 -15.21 -11.45
N VAL A 283 3.60 -15.62 -12.70
CA VAL A 283 4.49 -16.55 -13.42
C VAL A 283 5.13 -15.81 -14.57
N ASP A 284 6.46 -15.79 -14.58
CA ASP A 284 7.25 -15.26 -15.69
C ASP A 284 7.39 -16.33 -16.79
N ILE A 285 7.01 -15.96 -18.01
CA ILE A 285 6.90 -16.84 -19.17
C ILE A 285 7.89 -16.37 -20.23
N SER A 286 8.81 -17.25 -20.62
CA SER A 286 9.73 -17.04 -21.75
C SER A 286 9.83 -18.35 -22.52
N LEU A 287 9.13 -18.46 -23.64
CA LEU A 287 9.04 -19.69 -24.44
C LEU A 287 9.24 -19.39 -25.93
N PRO A 288 9.82 -20.31 -26.71
CA PRO A 288 10.08 -20.11 -28.14
C PRO A 288 8.79 -20.09 -28.97
N ALA A 289 8.89 -19.61 -30.21
CA ALA A 289 7.78 -19.54 -31.13
C ALA A 289 7.12 -20.92 -31.35
N GLY A 290 5.79 -20.95 -31.30
CA GLY A 290 5.00 -22.17 -31.47
C GLY A 290 4.68 -22.94 -30.18
N GLU A 291 5.30 -22.57 -29.05
CA GLU A 291 4.92 -23.09 -27.74
C GLU A 291 3.88 -22.19 -27.07
N ILE A 292 2.79 -22.79 -26.58
CA ILE A 292 1.71 -22.08 -25.87
C ILE A 292 1.57 -22.73 -24.50
N PRO A 293 2.06 -22.09 -23.42
CA PRO A 293 1.94 -22.63 -22.08
C PRO A 293 0.49 -22.62 -21.61
N THR A 294 0.18 -23.60 -20.76
CA THR A 294 -1.13 -23.72 -20.10
C THR A 294 -0.91 -23.71 -18.60
N TYR A 295 -1.63 -22.86 -17.88
CA TYR A 295 -1.58 -22.81 -16.42
C TYR A 295 -2.93 -23.18 -15.82
N ARG A 296 -2.89 -24.12 -14.89
CA ARG A 296 -4.04 -24.52 -14.08
C ARG A 296 -4.29 -23.50 -12.99
N PHE A 297 -5.49 -22.92 -12.96
CA PHE A 297 -5.94 -21.98 -11.94
C PHE A 297 -7.19 -22.53 -11.25
N THR A 298 -7.15 -22.76 -9.93
CA THR A 298 -8.35 -23.14 -9.18
C THR A 298 -8.82 -21.93 -8.38
N ALA A 299 -10.01 -21.41 -8.67
CA ALA A 299 -10.53 -20.24 -7.97
C ALA A 299 -10.79 -20.59 -6.49
N PRO A 300 -10.13 -19.97 -5.51
CA PRO A 300 -10.32 -20.33 -4.10
C PRO A 300 -11.66 -19.84 -3.55
N ILE A 301 -12.23 -18.78 -4.12
CA ILE A 301 -13.53 -18.22 -3.75
C ILE A 301 -14.34 -17.90 -5.02
N THR A 302 -15.65 -17.71 -4.88
CA THR A 302 -16.48 -17.19 -5.97
C THR A 302 -16.32 -15.68 -6.00
N GLY A 303 -16.01 -15.11 -7.17
CA GLY A 303 -15.81 -13.66 -7.29
C GLY A 303 -15.38 -13.21 -8.68
N GLN A 304 -15.11 -11.92 -8.81
CA GLN A 304 -14.48 -11.33 -9.98
C GLN A 304 -12.96 -11.46 -9.90
N TYR A 305 -12.35 -11.89 -11.00
CA TYR A 305 -10.93 -12.08 -11.14
C TYR A 305 -10.42 -11.31 -12.34
N ARG A 306 -9.20 -10.81 -12.22
CA ARG A 306 -8.40 -10.28 -13.32
C ARG A 306 -7.25 -11.23 -13.60
N ILE A 307 -7.20 -11.78 -14.81
CA ILE A 307 -6.08 -12.58 -15.30
C ILE A 307 -5.39 -11.79 -16.41
N TYR A 308 -4.15 -11.37 -16.20
CA TYR A 308 -3.52 -10.40 -17.10
C TYR A 308 -2.04 -10.67 -17.33
N THR A 309 -1.54 -10.20 -18.47
CA THR A 309 -0.12 -10.18 -18.79
C THR A 309 0.49 -8.82 -18.46
N SER A 310 1.79 -8.83 -18.17
CA SER A 310 2.59 -7.66 -17.84
C SER A 310 4.05 -7.91 -18.25
N PRO A 311 4.96 -6.92 -18.14
CA PRO A 311 6.36 -7.14 -18.45
C PRO A 311 6.97 -8.30 -17.69
N TYR A 312 7.77 -9.12 -18.37
CA TYR A 312 8.57 -10.17 -17.74
C TYR A 312 9.38 -9.59 -16.56
N GLY A 313 9.42 -10.28 -15.42
CA GLY A 313 10.12 -9.81 -14.23
C GLY A 313 9.48 -8.59 -13.56
N GLY A 314 8.42 -8.00 -14.15
CA GLY A 314 7.85 -6.70 -13.76
C GLY A 314 8.68 -5.50 -14.22
N PHE A 315 9.70 -5.70 -15.06
CA PHE A 315 10.58 -4.64 -15.58
C PHE A 315 10.98 -4.82 -17.04
N GLY A 316 10.71 -5.98 -17.66
CA GLY A 316 11.08 -6.28 -19.03
C GLY A 316 10.35 -5.42 -20.07
N PRO A 317 10.50 -5.74 -21.36
CA PRO A 317 9.90 -4.95 -22.42
C PRO A 317 8.36 -5.06 -22.46
N LEU A 318 7.73 -4.12 -23.17
CA LEU A 318 6.36 -4.33 -23.66
C LEU A 318 6.35 -5.53 -24.61
N PHE A 319 5.33 -6.37 -24.48
CA PHE A 319 5.20 -7.58 -25.29
C PHE A 319 3.75 -7.77 -25.73
N ASP A 320 3.55 -7.99 -27.03
CA ASP A 320 2.21 -8.19 -27.57
C ASP A 320 1.68 -9.61 -27.29
N THR A 321 0.68 -9.70 -26.43
CA THR A 321 0.15 -10.97 -25.91
C THR A 321 -1.30 -11.22 -26.33
N TYR A 322 -1.71 -12.46 -26.17
CA TYR A 322 -3.09 -12.92 -26.32
C TYR A 322 -3.40 -13.88 -25.17
N LEU A 323 -4.51 -13.65 -24.46
CA LEU A 323 -4.97 -14.49 -23.37
C LEU A 323 -6.28 -15.17 -23.69
N PHE A 324 -6.41 -16.42 -23.25
CA PHE A 324 -7.69 -17.10 -23.22
C PHE A 324 -7.81 -18.08 -22.05
N LEU A 325 -9.05 -18.27 -21.61
CA LEU A 325 -9.40 -19.09 -20.46
C LEU A 325 -10.37 -20.18 -20.87
N SER A 326 -10.14 -21.41 -20.43
CA SER A 326 -10.99 -22.58 -20.69
C SER A 326 -11.36 -23.31 -19.39
N ARG A 327 -12.49 -24.02 -19.38
CA ARG A 327 -12.85 -24.95 -18.29
C ARG A 327 -12.24 -26.35 -18.47
N ASP A 328 -11.65 -26.63 -19.64
CA ASP A 328 -10.96 -27.89 -19.94
C ASP A 328 -9.67 -27.68 -20.75
N GLU A 329 -8.72 -28.59 -20.58
CA GLU A 329 -7.42 -28.58 -21.27
C GLU A 329 -7.52 -28.80 -22.78
N GLN A 330 -8.62 -29.39 -23.25
CA GLN A 330 -8.82 -29.68 -24.68
C GLN A 330 -9.49 -28.52 -25.43
N LEU A 331 -9.67 -27.37 -24.77
CA LEU A 331 -10.24 -26.15 -25.33
C LEU A 331 -11.66 -26.32 -25.88
N LYS A 332 -12.45 -27.24 -25.32
CA LYS A 332 -13.84 -27.47 -25.75
C LYS A 332 -14.82 -26.48 -25.09
N GLN A 333 -14.45 -25.93 -23.95
CA GLN A 333 -15.25 -25.05 -23.11
C GLN A 333 -14.50 -23.75 -22.82
N ILE A 334 -14.23 -22.98 -23.87
CA ILE A 334 -13.66 -21.64 -23.73
C ILE A 334 -14.62 -20.75 -22.95
N VAL A 335 -14.12 -20.13 -21.88
CA VAL A 335 -14.84 -19.17 -21.05
C VAL A 335 -14.82 -17.81 -21.73
N THR A 336 -13.63 -17.29 -22.02
CA THR A 336 -13.41 -15.97 -22.59
C THR A 336 -11.98 -15.84 -23.11
N PHE A 337 -11.71 -14.79 -23.88
CA PHE A 337 -10.39 -14.43 -24.38
C PHE A 337 -10.28 -12.92 -24.51
N ASN A 338 -9.06 -12.39 -24.44
CA ASN A 338 -8.78 -11.00 -24.72
C ASN A 338 -7.32 -10.81 -25.17
N ASP A 339 -7.08 -9.85 -26.04
CA ASP A 339 -5.75 -9.49 -26.53
C ASP A 339 -5.26 -8.13 -26.00
N GLU A 340 -6.15 -7.27 -25.50
CA GLU A 340 -5.78 -5.92 -25.04
C GLU A 340 -6.26 -5.63 -23.61
N ALA A 341 -5.35 -5.37 -22.68
CA ALA A 341 -5.66 -5.08 -21.28
C ALA A 341 -6.43 -3.77 -21.12
N THR A 342 -6.11 -2.79 -21.96
CA THR A 342 -6.86 -1.56 -22.19
C THR A 342 -6.81 -1.28 -23.70
N PRO A 343 -7.76 -0.52 -24.28
CA PRO A 343 -7.75 -0.25 -25.72
C PRO A 343 -6.38 0.24 -26.22
N GLY A 344 -5.78 -0.48 -27.17
CA GLY A 344 -4.45 -0.19 -27.72
C GLY A 344 -3.24 -0.67 -26.88
N SER A 345 -3.45 -1.44 -25.81
CA SER A 345 -2.38 -2.09 -25.05
C SER A 345 -1.81 -3.30 -25.81
N LEU A 346 -0.50 -3.51 -25.72
CA LEU A 346 0.16 -4.75 -26.18
C LEU A 346 -0.06 -5.92 -25.21
N PHE A 347 -0.14 -5.65 -23.90
CA PHE A 347 -0.53 -6.69 -22.94
C PHE A 347 -2.04 -6.93 -22.97
N SER A 348 -2.46 -8.10 -22.51
CA SER A 348 -3.86 -8.56 -22.45
C SER A 348 -4.35 -8.67 -21.00
N ALA A 349 -5.66 -8.52 -20.78
CA ALA A 349 -6.28 -8.79 -19.47
C ALA A 349 -7.68 -9.39 -19.63
N ILE A 350 -8.05 -10.35 -18.81
CA ILE A 350 -9.38 -10.95 -18.76
C ILE A 350 -9.99 -10.59 -17.40
N ASP A 351 -11.12 -9.89 -17.42
CA ASP A 351 -11.98 -9.67 -16.26
C ASP A 351 -13.14 -10.66 -16.31
N VAL A 352 -13.23 -11.56 -15.32
CA VAL A 352 -14.13 -12.71 -15.37
C VAL A 352 -14.62 -13.16 -13.99
N SER A 353 -15.88 -13.59 -13.93
CA SER A 353 -16.45 -14.19 -12.72
C SER A 353 -16.13 -15.69 -12.69
N LEU A 354 -15.48 -16.14 -11.62
CA LEU A 354 -15.09 -17.54 -11.43
C LEU A 354 -15.76 -18.12 -10.18
N GLU A 355 -15.97 -19.44 -10.19
CA GLU A 355 -16.66 -20.20 -9.14
C GLU A 355 -15.64 -20.90 -8.22
N ALA A 356 -15.86 -20.80 -6.91
CA ALA A 356 -15.00 -21.44 -5.90
C ALA A 356 -14.82 -22.95 -6.17
N GLY A 357 -13.58 -23.43 -6.10
CA GLY A 357 -13.21 -24.83 -6.28
C GLY A 357 -13.18 -25.30 -7.74
N VAL A 358 -13.65 -24.49 -8.70
CA VAL A 358 -13.57 -24.84 -10.12
C VAL A 358 -12.16 -24.57 -10.65
N THR A 359 -11.64 -25.55 -11.39
CA THR A 359 -10.36 -25.43 -12.11
C THR A 359 -10.61 -24.85 -13.51
N TYR A 360 -9.81 -23.85 -13.85
CA TYR A 360 -9.72 -23.22 -15.15
C TYR A 360 -8.30 -23.34 -15.70
N TYR A 361 -8.17 -23.19 -17.01
CA TYR A 361 -6.91 -23.31 -17.74
C TYR A 361 -6.65 -22.01 -18.50
N ALA A 362 -5.62 -21.28 -18.06
CA ALA A 362 -5.18 -20.02 -18.65
C ALA A 362 -4.07 -20.29 -19.65
N TYR A 363 -4.26 -19.78 -20.86
CA TYR A 363 -3.30 -19.90 -21.95
C TYR A 363 -2.78 -18.52 -22.33
N VAL A 364 -1.48 -18.45 -22.60
CA VAL A 364 -0.80 -17.23 -23.00
C VAL A 364 -0.10 -17.48 -24.32
N ALA A 365 -0.32 -16.62 -25.30
CA ALA A 365 0.38 -16.67 -26.58
C ALA A 365 0.91 -15.28 -26.94
N SER A 366 1.91 -15.22 -27.83
CA SER A 366 2.19 -13.98 -28.55
C SER A 366 1.08 -13.70 -29.55
N TYR A 367 0.74 -12.42 -29.71
CA TYR A 367 -0.15 -12.01 -30.80
C TYR A 367 0.50 -12.28 -32.17
N ASP A 368 1.81 -12.08 -32.29
CA ASP A 368 2.59 -12.51 -33.46
C ASP A 368 3.00 -13.99 -33.31
N LYS A 369 2.30 -14.86 -34.05
CA LYS A 369 2.51 -16.32 -34.01
C LYS A 369 3.90 -16.76 -34.48
N THR A 370 4.68 -15.88 -35.10
CA THR A 370 6.07 -16.17 -35.49
C THR A 370 7.05 -15.99 -34.35
N LYS A 371 6.61 -15.41 -33.22
CA LYS A 371 7.43 -15.12 -32.06
C LYS A 371 7.09 -16.04 -30.89
N GLY A 372 8.07 -16.19 -30.01
CA GLY A 372 7.87 -16.77 -28.69
C GLY A 372 6.99 -15.89 -27.82
N VAL A 373 6.70 -16.30 -26.58
CA VAL A 373 6.05 -15.43 -25.60
C VAL A 373 7.10 -15.00 -24.56
N HIS A 374 7.17 -13.70 -24.25
CA HIS A 374 8.04 -13.16 -23.21
C HIS A 374 7.28 -12.15 -22.35
N ALA A 375 6.58 -12.64 -21.33
CA ALA A 375 5.68 -11.84 -20.50
C ALA A 375 5.49 -12.47 -19.12
N ARG A 376 4.94 -11.71 -18.19
CA ARG A 376 4.51 -12.16 -16.86
C ARG A 376 3.00 -12.35 -16.84
N LEU A 377 2.52 -13.50 -16.37
CA LEU A 377 1.10 -13.80 -16.16
C LEU A 377 0.72 -13.67 -14.67
N THR A 378 -0.34 -12.95 -14.37
CA THR A 378 -0.87 -12.78 -13.02
C THR A 378 -2.37 -13.11 -12.99
N ALA A 379 -2.81 -13.84 -11.96
CA ALA A 379 -4.22 -13.88 -11.57
C ALA A 379 -4.39 -13.15 -10.25
N ALA A 380 -5.27 -12.15 -10.22
CA ALA A 380 -5.64 -11.41 -9.02
C ALA A 380 -7.16 -11.43 -8.86
N LEU A 381 -7.64 -11.26 -7.64
CA LEU A 381 -9.04 -10.93 -7.40
C LEU A 381 -9.28 -9.45 -7.78
N ASP A 382 -10.49 -9.13 -8.20
CA ASP A 382 -10.96 -7.75 -8.37
C ASP A 382 -11.86 -7.38 -7.18
N THR A 383 -11.22 -7.22 -6.01
CA THR A 383 -11.91 -6.86 -4.78
C THR A 383 -12.26 -5.38 -4.82
N GLN A 384 -13.53 -5.08 -4.53
CA GLN A 384 -14.01 -3.72 -4.39
C GLN A 384 -14.41 -3.47 -2.92
N ALA A 385 -14.36 -2.22 -2.48
CA ALA A 385 -14.80 -1.83 -1.14
C ALA A 385 -15.77 -0.65 -1.19
N ALA A 386 -16.80 -0.71 -0.34
CA ALA A 386 -17.83 0.31 -0.26
C ALA A 386 -18.05 0.77 1.18
N VAL A 387 -18.27 2.08 1.33
CA VAL A 387 -18.76 2.72 2.56
C VAL A 387 -20.28 2.55 2.65
N ALA A 388 -20.80 2.24 3.83
CA ALA A 388 -22.24 2.15 4.09
C ALA A 388 -22.94 3.51 4.16
N SER A 389 -22.38 4.49 4.88
CA SER A 389 -22.90 5.86 4.91
C SER A 389 -22.04 6.80 4.05
N PRO A 390 -22.64 7.72 3.27
CA PRO A 390 -21.90 8.78 2.58
C PRO A 390 -21.50 9.93 3.53
N VAL A 391 -22.19 10.09 4.66
CA VAL A 391 -21.95 11.17 5.64
C VAL A 391 -22.17 10.62 7.05
N LEU A 392 -21.23 10.88 7.95
CA LEU A 392 -21.41 10.73 9.39
C LEU A 392 -21.69 12.09 10.01
N HIS A 393 -22.50 12.13 11.05
CA HIS A 393 -22.87 13.38 11.72
C HIS A 393 -22.21 13.49 13.09
N GLU A 394 -21.83 14.72 13.42
CA GLU A 394 -21.48 15.08 14.79
C GLU A 394 -22.60 14.71 15.77
N SER A 395 -22.20 14.34 16.98
CA SER A 395 -23.14 14.02 18.03
C SER A 395 -23.99 15.23 18.43
N ALA A 396 -25.13 14.96 19.07
CA ALA A 396 -26.00 16.01 19.59
C ALA A 396 -25.34 16.89 20.68
N ALA A 397 -24.18 16.48 21.21
CA ALA A 397 -23.42 17.30 22.14
C ALA A 397 -22.78 18.53 21.47
N ASN A 398 -22.62 18.52 20.14
CA ASN A 398 -22.02 19.60 19.33
C ASN A 398 -20.67 20.07 19.94
N ASP A 399 -19.79 19.10 20.16
CA ASP A 399 -18.49 19.26 20.82
C ASP A 399 -17.34 18.62 20.04
N GLY A 400 -17.55 18.40 18.74
CA GLY A 400 -16.63 17.75 17.82
C GLY A 400 -16.61 16.22 17.90
N SER A 401 -17.39 15.58 18.79
CA SER A 401 -17.47 14.12 18.85
C SER A 401 -18.38 13.54 17.76
N VAL A 402 -18.01 12.37 17.23
CA VAL A 402 -18.79 11.64 16.21
C VAL A 402 -19.15 10.26 16.78
N THR A 403 -20.41 10.06 17.16
CA THR A 403 -20.89 8.79 17.74
C THR A 403 -21.36 7.79 16.71
N GLU A 404 -21.63 8.25 15.49
CA GLU A 404 -21.98 7.38 14.37
C GLU A 404 -20.77 6.55 13.92
N GLN A 405 -21.04 5.37 13.36
CA GLN A 405 -20.02 4.43 12.92
C GLN A 405 -20.08 4.26 11.41
N GLN A 406 -18.92 4.08 10.80
CA GLN A 406 -18.81 3.77 9.39
C GLN A 406 -18.58 2.28 9.18
N THR A 407 -19.44 1.63 8.42
CA THR A 407 -19.20 0.25 7.97
C THR A 407 -18.53 0.25 6.60
N ILE A 408 -17.48 -0.56 6.44
CA ILE A 408 -16.84 -0.87 5.17
C ILE A 408 -17.14 -2.31 4.81
N THR A 409 -17.67 -2.54 3.61
CA THR A 409 -17.92 -3.89 3.09
C THR A 409 -17.04 -4.11 1.87
N ILE A 410 -16.31 -5.23 1.83
CA ILE A 410 -15.59 -5.66 0.63
C ILE A 410 -16.40 -6.71 -0.14
N THR A 411 -16.26 -6.73 -1.46
CA THR A 411 -16.82 -7.74 -2.36
C THR A 411 -15.70 -8.46 -3.11
N ASN A 412 -15.86 -9.74 -3.43
CA ASN A 412 -14.86 -10.56 -4.14
C ASN A 412 -13.49 -10.65 -3.43
N GLY A 413 -13.48 -10.94 -2.12
CA GLY A 413 -12.24 -11.05 -1.34
C GLY A 413 -12.47 -11.54 0.08
N MET A 414 -11.37 -11.80 0.79
CA MET A 414 -11.36 -12.20 2.20
C MET A 414 -10.32 -11.38 2.97
N LEU A 415 -10.78 -10.67 3.99
CA LEU A 415 -9.93 -9.92 4.92
C LEU A 415 -9.08 -10.88 5.76
N ALA A 416 -7.80 -10.61 5.90
CA ALA A 416 -6.93 -11.28 6.86
C ALA A 416 -7.44 -11.06 8.30
N ALA A 417 -7.14 -11.98 9.22
CA ALA A 417 -7.59 -11.90 10.61
C ALA A 417 -7.11 -10.62 11.32
N ASP A 418 -5.90 -10.15 10.99
CA ASP A 418 -5.28 -8.96 11.54
C ASP A 418 -5.46 -7.70 10.68
N ALA A 419 -6.36 -7.73 9.69
CA ALA A 419 -6.52 -6.66 8.70
C ALA A 419 -6.76 -5.29 9.34
N ALA A 420 -7.59 -5.23 10.39
CA ALA A 420 -7.98 -3.99 11.05
C ALA A 420 -6.78 -3.13 11.52
N ASN A 421 -5.68 -3.76 11.95
CA ASN A 421 -4.51 -3.05 12.47
C ASN A 421 -3.71 -2.29 11.41
N ALA A 422 -3.90 -2.64 10.14
CA ALA A 422 -3.17 -2.04 9.01
C ALA A 422 -4.04 -1.12 8.15
N VAL A 423 -5.35 -1.09 8.40
CA VAL A 423 -6.27 -0.19 7.69
C VAL A 423 -6.02 1.24 8.14
N SER A 424 -5.92 2.15 7.18
CA SER A 424 -5.79 3.58 7.45
C SER A 424 -7.03 4.34 6.95
N VAL A 425 -7.37 5.41 7.66
CA VAL A 425 -8.40 6.37 7.24
C VAL A 425 -7.70 7.70 7.01
N SER A 426 -7.82 8.23 5.81
CA SER A 426 -7.16 9.46 5.40
C SER A 426 -8.11 10.66 5.53
N ASN A 427 -7.53 11.86 5.64
CA ASN A 427 -8.24 13.13 5.78
C ASN A 427 -9.17 13.23 7.01
N VAL A 428 -8.84 12.51 8.08
CA VAL A 428 -9.59 12.57 9.34
C VAL A 428 -9.41 13.97 9.97
N PRO A 429 -10.51 14.65 10.40
CA PRO A 429 -10.42 15.93 11.09
C PRO A 429 -9.48 15.87 12.31
N PRO A 430 -8.58 16.85 12.50
CA PRO A 430 -7.65 16.85 13.63
C PRO A 430 -8.38 16.72 14.97
N GLY A 431 -7.87 15.85 15.86
CA GLY A 431 -8.48 15.55 17.17
C GLY A 431 -9.38 14.31 17.18
N LEU A 432 -9.81 13.84 15.99
CA LEU A 432 -10.45 12.53 15.85
C LEU A 432 -9.41 11.45 15.53
N THR A 433 -9.59 10.27 16.12
CA THR A 433 -8.77 9.08 15.89
C THR A 433 -9.65 7.94 15.40
N PRO A 434 -9.43 7.40 14.18
CA PRO A 434 -10.19 6.25 13.70
C PRO A 434 -9.79 4.99 14.45
N LEU A 435 -10.77 4.22 14.90
CA LEU A 435 -10.64 2.90 15.51
C LEU A 435 -11.32 1.88 14.61
N VAL A 436 -10.51 1.02 13.98
CA VAL A 436 -10.99 0.02 13.02
C VAL A 436 -11.15 -1.32 13.73
N THR A 437 -12.29 -1.99 13.52
CA THR A 437 -12.57 -3.34 14.00
C THR A 437 -12.99 -4.23 12.83
N ARG A 438 -12.52 -5.47 12.80
CA ARG A 438 -12.94 -6.48 11.82
C ARG A 438 -14.08 -7.29 12.39
N GLU A 439 -15.25 -7.20 11.77
CA GLU A 439 -16.46 -7.94 12.18
C GLU A 439 -16.52 -9.32 11.54
N SER A 440 -16.04 -9.44 10.30
CA SER A 440 -16.05 -10.69 9.53
C SER A 440 -15.03 -10.65 8.40
N ASP A 441 -14.99 -11.71 7.59
CA ASP A 441 -14.14 -11.83 6.40
C ASP A 441 -14.40 -10.77 5.33
N SER A 442 -15.56 -10.09 5.37
CA SER A 442 -15.94 -9.10 4.37
C SER A 442 -16.39 -7.76 4.95
N ARG A 443 -16.26 -7.55 6.28
CA ARG A 443 -16.77 -6.34 6.93
C ARG A 443 -15.81 -5.78 7.99
N LEU A 444 -15.56 -4.48 7.89
CA LEU A 444 -14.90 -3.66 8.90
C LEU A 444 -15.88 -2.61 9.43
N THR A 445 -15.69 -2.21 10.68
CA THR A 445 -16.38 -1.09 11.33
C THR A 445 -15.34 -0.06 11.75
N ILE A 446 -15.62 1.21 11.52
CA ILE A 446 -14.78 2.34 11.92
C ILE A 446 -15.57 3.20 12.89
N GLN A 447 -15.00 3.44 14.07
CA GLN A 447 -15.48 4.39 15.06
C GLN A 447 -14.48 5.54 15.18
N PHE A 448 -14.93 6.73 15.55
CA PHE A 448 -14.03 7.88 15.77
C PHE A 448 -13.97 8.20 17.26
N ALA A 449 -12.79 8.05 17.85
CA ALA A 449 -12.52 8.46 19.23
C ALA A 449 -11.99 9.89 19.26
N GLY A 450 -12.13 10.55 20.42
CA GLY A 450 -11.72 11.94 20.61
C GLY A 450 -12.78 12.94 20.16
N LYS A 451 -12.35 14.18 19.94
CA LYS A 451 -13.18 15.31 19.53
C LYS A 451 -12.41 16.12 18.49
N ALA A 452 -13.07 16.51 17.41
CA ALA A 452 -12.46 17.40 16.44
C ALA A 452 -12.06 18.73 17.10
N LEU A 453 -10.86 19.22 16.82
CA LEU A 453 -10.35 20.49 17.37
C LEU A 453 -11.13 21.71 16.84
N ALA A 454 -11.65 21.59 15.61
CA ALA A 454 -12.51 22.57 14.96
C ALA A 454 -13.69 21.83 14.33
N HIS A 455 -14.91 22.20 14.73
CA HIS A 455 -16.13 21.47 14.37
C HIS A 455 -17.29 22.44 14.09
N GLU A 456 -17.02 23.49 13.33
CA GLU A 456 -18.12 24.32 12.80
C GLU A 456 -18.49 23.76 11.44
N GLN A 457 -19.63 24.14 10.87
CA GLN A 457 -20.08 23.59 9.59
C GLN A 457 -19.05 23.80 8.47
N LYS A 458 -18.33 24.93 8.50
CA LYS A 458 -17.21 25.25 7.58
C LYS A 458 -15.99 24.33 7.71
N HIS A 459 -15.89 23.58 8.80
CA HIS A 459 -14.83 22.62 9.09
C HIS A 459 -15.26 21.17 8.78
N SER A 460 -16.47 20.96 8.26
CA SER A 460 -16.90 19.64 7.76
C SER A 460 -15.94 19.15 6.67
N ALA A 461 -15.68 17.84 6.65
CA ALA A 461 -14.80 17.21 5.68
C ALA A 461 -15.61 16.25 4.81
N ASP A 462 -15.40 16.27 3.49
CA ASP A 462 -16.16 15.49 2.50
C ASP A 462 -15.31 14.49 1.70
N ASN A 463 -14.04 14.36 2.06
CA ASN A 463 -13.01 13.66 1.29
C ASN A 463 -12.29 12.57 2.10
N LEU A 464 -12.92 12.02 3.14
CA LEU A 464 -12.34 10.91 3.88
C LEU A 464 -12.40 9.65 3.02
N PHE A 465 -11.34 8.84 3.06
CA PHE A 465 -11.31 7.55 2.40
C PHE A 465 -10.52 6.54 3.24
N VAL A 466 -10.81 5.27 3.02
CA VAL A 466 -10.20 4.15 3.72
C VAL A 466 -9.27 3.42 2.76
N THR A 467 -8.06 3.11 3.22
CA THR A 467 -7.11 2.24 2.51
C THR A 467 -6.98 0.92 3.26
N ILE A 468 -7.34 -0.17 2.59
CA ILE A 468 -7.11 -1.53 3.06
C ILE A 468 -5.88 -2.06 2.30
N PRO A 469 -4.74 -2.29 2.96
CA PRO A 469 -3.53 -2.73 2.28
C PRO A 469 -3.75 -4.06 1.56
N LYS A 470 -3.17 -4.22 0.36
CA LYS A 470 -3.31 -5.43 -0.46
C LYS A 470 -2.93 -6.71 0.27
N ALA A 471 -1.91 -6.66 1.12
CA ALA A 471 -1.46 -7.80 1.91
C ALA A 471 -2.51 -8.27 2.95
N LYS A 472 -3.53 -7.44 3.24
CA LYS A 472 -4.63 -7.75 4.16
C LYS A 472 -5.89 -8.24 3.47
N VAL A 473 -5.87 -8.38 2.15
CA VAL A 473 -6.95 -8.97 1.36
C VAL A 473 -6.33 -10.06 0.48
N ALA A 474 -6.73 -11.31 0.71
CA ALA A 474 -6.13 -12.44 -0.01
C ALA A 474 -6.25 -12.28 -1.53
N GLY A 475 -5.13 -12.41 -2.26
CA GLY A 475 -5.12 -12.40 -3.73
C GLY A 475 -5.16 -11.03 -4.41
N MET A 476 -4.94 -9.93 -3.66
CA MET A 476 -4.81 -8.57 -4.22
C MET A 476 -3.41 -8.24 -4.72
N ASP A 477 -3.32 -7.55 -5.85
CA ASP A 477 -2.10 -6.96 -6.40
C ASP A 477 -1.94 -5.46 -6.09
N ALA A 478 -3.03 -4.79 -5.66
CA ALA A 478 -3.10 -3.38 -5.27
C ALA A 478 -3.94 -3.15 -4.00
N ASP A 479 -3.72 -2.03 -3.32
CA ASP A 479 -4.49 -1.65 -2.13
C ASP A 479 -5.96 -1.40 -2.51
N VAL A 480 -6.88 -1.79 -1.62
CA VAL A 480 -8.31 -1.59 -1.84
C VAL A 480 -8.75 -0.30 -1.17
N ILE A 481 -9.33 0.61 -1.95
CA ILE A 481 -9.79 1.93 -1.47
C ILE A 481 -11.31 1.93 -1.32
N ALA A 482 -11.81 2.48 -0.21
CA ALA A 482 -13.24 2.71 0.02
C ALA A 482 -13.53 4.18 0.29
N GLY A 483 -14.57 4.73 -0.35
CA GLY A 483 -14.98 6.12 -0.20
C GLY A 483 -15.07 6.86 -1.55
N PRO A 484 -15.12 8.20 -1.54
CA PRO A 484 -15.04 9.06 -0.35
C PRO A 484 -16.31 9.00 0.53
N PHE A 485 -16.20 9.48 1.77
CA PHE A 485 -17.31 9.79 2.67
C PHE A 485 -17.01 11.04 3.49
N ALA A 486 -18.03 11.59 4.15
CA ALA A 486 -17.95 12.85 4.87
C ALA A 486 -18.14 12.71 6.39
N ILE A 487 -17.63 13.69 7.13
CA ILE A 487 -18.04 14.01 8.51
C ILE A 487 -18.60 15.43 8.48
N ALA A 488 -19.88 15.56 8.83
CA ALA A 488 -20.58 16.84 8.89
C ALA A 488 -20.67 17.34 10.34
N PHE A 489 -20.16 18.55 10.57
CA PHE A 489 -20.25 19.24 11.85
C PHE A 489 -21.39 20.26 11.86
N ALA A 490 -21.96 20.48 13.04
CA ALA A 490 -22.95 21.51 13.29
C ALA A 490 -22.26 22.82 13.72
N ASP A 491 -22.91 23.95 13.50
CA ASP A 491 -22.40 25.22 14.03
C ASP A 491 -22.64 25.30 15.54
N THR A 492 -21.68 25.85 16.28
CA THR A 492 -21.89 26.25 17.67
C THR A 492 -22.97 27.33 17.72
N GLU A 493 -23.83 27.29 18.74
CA GLU A 493 -24.87 28.29 18.96
C GLU A 493 -24.27 29.71 18.95
N SER A 494 -24.84 30.58 18.11
CA SER A 494 -24.33 31.93 17.94
C SER A 494 -24.90 32.90 18.98
N PHE A 495 -24.02 33.72 19.55
CA PHE A 495 -24.34 34.85 20.40
C PHE A 495 -24.20 36.15 19.60
N PHE A 496 -25.20 37.04 19.70
CA PHE A 496 -25.22 38.31 18.97
C PHE A 496 -25.21 39.50 19.92
N ILE A 497 -24.37 40.50 19.62
CA ILE A 497 -24.17 41.69 20.47
C ILE A 497 -25.46 42.46 20.81
N HIS A 498 -26.47 42.43 19.94
CA HIS A 498 -27.75 43.12 20.15
C HIS A 498 -28.89 42.19 20.58
N ALA A 499 -28.60 40.93 20.88
CA ALA A 499 -29.56 39.94 21.38
C ALA A 499 -28.97 39.25 22.62
N PRO A 500 -29.01 39.90 23.80
CA PRO A 500 -28.46 39.29 24.99
C PRO A 500 -29.28 38.07 25.41
N GLN A 501 -28.57 37.02 25.83
CA GLN A 501 -29.07 35.67 26.02
C GLN A 501 -29.25 35.35 27.50
N ASP A 502 -30.44 34.94 27.90
CA ASP A 502 -30.71 34.44 29.23
C ASP A 502 -30.27 32.98 29.34
N VAL A 503 -29.48 32.66 30.37
CA VAL A 503 -28.83 31.36 30.55
C VAL A 503 -29.16 30.83 31.94
N HIS A 504 -29.68 29.60 31.97
CA HIS A 504 -29.88 28.84 33.20
C HIS A 504 -29.09 27.53 33.12
N LEU A 505 -28.27 27.25 34.13
CA LEU A 505 -27.45 26.03 34.22
C LEU A 505 -27.60 25.43 35.62
N GLU A 506 -27.71 24.11 35.67
CA GLU A 506 -27.61 23.34 36.91
C GLU A 506 -26.19 23.41 37.51
N PRO A 507 -26.00 23.05 38.79
CA PRO A 507 -24.69 23.02 39.42
C PRO A 507 -23.62 22.29 38.60
N GLY A 508 -22.51 22.98 38.33
CA GLY A 508 -21.39 22.50 37.52
C GLY A 508 -21.60 22.52 36.00
N GLY A 509 -22.76 23.00 35.54
CA GLY A 509 -23.05 23.18 34.13
C GLY A 509 -22.18 24.26 33.47
N LYS A 510 -21.98 24.11 32.16
CA LYS A 510 -21.26 25.09 31.32
C LYS A 510 -22.06 25.38 30.06
N LYS A 511 -22.06 26.63 29.62
CA LYS A 511 -22.59 27.06 28.33
C LYS A 511 -21.47 27.62 27.47
N ILE A 512 -21.38 27.14 26.23
CA ILE A 512 -20.47 27.69 25.22
C ILE A 512 -21.33 28.28 24.11
N VAL A 513 -20.99 29.50 23.68
CA VAL A 513 -21.60 30.17 22.53
C VAL A 513 -20.53 30.82 21.67
N LYS A 514 -20.76 30.85 20.35
CA LYS A 514 -19.88 31.48 19.36
C LYS A 514 -20.24 32.95 19.19
N PHE A 515 -19.27 33.84 19.35
CA PHE A 515 -19.40 35.26 19.07
C PHE A 515 -18.49 35.66 17.91
N THR A 516 -19.09 36.11 16.81
CA THR A 516 -18.37 36.63 15.64
C THR A 516 -18.55 38.16 15.61
N PRO A 517 -17.52 38.97 15.92
CA PRO A 517 -17.64 40.41 16.03
C PRO A 517 -18.04 41.05 14.69
N PRO A 518 -19.00 41.99 14.67
CA PRO A 518 -19.40 42.70 13.45
C PRO A 518 -18.35 43.76 13.00
N SER A 519 -17.44 44.15 13.88
CA SER A 519 -16.39 45.15 13.68
C SER A 519 -15.15 44.82 14.51
N SER A 520 -13.96 45.20 14.03
CA SER A 520 -12.73 45.07 14.83
C SER A 520 -12.66 46.18 15.87
N GLY A 521 -12.30 45.84 17.10
CA GLY A 521 -12.10 46.80 18.19
C GLY A 521 -12.36 46.18 19.57
N SER A 522 -12.43 47.02 20.61
CA SER A 522 -12.65 46.54 21.97
C SER A 522 -14.12 46.23 22.23
N PHE A 523 -14.40 45.07 22.81
CA PHE A 523 -15.71 44.64 23.28
C PHE A 523 -15.67 44.41 24.79
N GLU A 524 -16.80 44.66 25.44
CA GLU A 524 -17.06 44.21 26.80
C GLU A 524 -18.14 43.13 26.73
N ILE A 525 -17.84 41.96 27.30
CA ILE A 525 -18.79 40.85 27.43
C ILE A 525 -19.02 40.67 28.92
N PHE A 526 -20.28 40.58 29.33
CA PHE A 526 -20.64 40.61 30.74
C PHE A 526 -21.92 39.84 31.02
N THR A 527 -22.10 39.46 32.28
CA THR A 527 -23.32 38.83 32.79
C THR A 527 -24.10 39.81 33.67
N SER A 528 -25.42 39.67 33.71
CA SER A 528 -26.32 40.51 34.52
C SER A 528 -27.55 39.72 34.96
N PHE A 529 -28.51 40.36 35.63
CA PHE A 529 -29.75 39.73 36.06
C PHE A 529 -30.46 39.02 34.90
N TYR A 530 -30.93 37.79 35.14
CA TYR A 530 -31.75 37.04 34.20
C TYR A 530 -32.96 37.89 33.76
N GLY A 531 -33.28 37.90 32.46
CA GLY A 531 -34.31 38.76 31.88
C GLY A 531 -34.01 40.26 31.95
N GLY A 532 -32.86 40.67 32.48
CA GLY A 532 -32.56 42.06 32.85
C GLY A 532 -33.35 42.55 34.08
N ASN A 533 -33.88 41.64 34.90
CA ASN A 533 -34.76 41.97 36.02
C ASN A 533 -34.08 41.72 37.38
N PRO A 534 -33.77 42.75 38.18
CA PRO A 534 -33.16 42.58 39.50
C PRO A 534 -33.93 41.66 40.47
N ALA A 535 -35.22 41.43 40.25
CA ALA A 535 -36.02 40.52 41.06
C ALA A 535 -35.66 39.03 40.87
N GLU A 536 -34.97 38.67 39.78
CA GLU A 536 -34.50 37.28 39.55
C GLU A 536 -33.30 36.90 40.43
N GLY A 537 -32.70 37.86 41.13
CA GLY A 537 -31.59 37.62 42.07
C GLY A 537 -30.20 37.58 41.41
N ALA A 538 -29.17 37.61 42.25
CA ALA A 538 -27.78 37.55 41.79
C ALA A 538 -27.36 36.12 41.41
N SER A 539 -26.39 35.99 40.51
CA SER A 539 -25.81 34.71 40.10
C SER A 539 -24.29 34.85 40.08
N ASN A 540 -23.58 33.98 40.80
CA ASN A 540 -22.13 33.97 40.90
C ASN A 540 -21.50 33.32 39.64
N THR A 541 -21.39 34.10 38.57
CA THR A 541 -20.92 33.60 37.27
C THR A 541 -19.39 33.63 37.15
N GLN A 542 -18.88 32.87 36.20
CA GLN A 542 -17.53 32.95 35.66
C GLN A 542 -17.64 33.01 34.14
N LEU A 543 -16.95 33.98 33.54
CA LEU A 543 -16.94 34.20 32.10
C LEU A 543 -15.51 34.05 31.57
N ALA A 544 -15.34 33.26 30.51
CA ALA A 544 -14.08 33.11 29.81
C ALA A 544 -14.29 33.23 28.28
N VAL A 545 -13.27 33.72 27.58
CA VAL A 545 -13.27 33.90 26.12
C VAL A 545 -12.06 33.18 25.54
N TYR A 546 -12.30 32.33 24.55
CA TYR A 546 -11.29 31.51 23.89
C TYR A 546 -11.25 31.75 22.39
N GLU A 547 -10.10 31.52 21.76
CA GLU A 547 -9.95 31.48 20.29
C GLU A 547 -10.40 30.14 19.68
N ASP A 548 -10.56 29.09 20.49
CA ASP A 548 -10.98 27.75 20.07
C ASP A 548 -12.07 27.21 20.99
N TYR A 549 -12.92 26.35 20.41
CA TYR A 549 -13.97 25.67 21.15
C TYR A 549 -13.42 24.77 22.26
N ALA A 550 -12.27 24.10 22.02
CA ALA A 550 -11.66 23.17 22.97
C ALA A 550 -11.17 23.85 24.27
N GLY A 551 -11.18 25.17 24.34
CA GLY A 551 -10.82 25.93 25.54
C GLY A 551 -9.32 25.93 25.83
N THR A 552 -8.48 25.76 24.80
CA THR A 552 -7.02 25.65 24.95
C THR A 552 -6.30 27.00 24.85
N ARG A 553 -6.86 27.97 24.12
CA ARG A 553 -6.29 29.31 23.92
C ARG A 553 -7.16 30.38 24.58
N LEU A 554 -6.97 30.56 25.89
CA LEU A 554 -7.67 31.57 26.67
C LEU A 554 -7.20 32.97 26.29
N LEU A 555 -8.14 33.87 26.00
CA LEU A 555 -7.88 35.28 25.77
C LEU A 555 -8.11 36.13 27.01
N ALA A 556 -9.23 35.88 27.70
CA ALA A 556 -9.61 36.61 28.91
C ALA A 556 -10.58 35.75 29.74
N ALA A 557 -10.47 35.82 31.06
CA ALA A 557 -11.46 35.26 31.98
C ALA A 557 -11.65 36.18 33.18
N ASN A 558 -12.86 36.18 33.75
CA ASN A 558 -13.20 36.96 34.93
C ASN A 558 -14.46 36.42 35.65
N ASP A 559 -14.56 36.61 36.96
CA ASP A 559 -15.58 36.02 37.86
C ASP A 559 -16.21 37.01 38.87
N ASP A 560 -16.39 38.30 38.50
CA ASP A 560 -16.75 39.39 39.44
C ASP A 560 -18.17 39.36 40.12
N GLY A 561 -18.41 38.44 41.07
CA GLY A 561 -19.27 38.59 42.28
C GLY A 561 -20.82 38.70 42.17
N ASP A 562 -21.46 39.02 43.32
CA ASP A 562 -22.93 39.05 43.51
C ASP A 562 -23.63 40.34 43.01
N GLN A 563 -22.93 41.23 42.30
CA GLN A 563 -23.47 42.51 41.80
C GLN A 563 -23.21 42.67 40.30
N PRO A 564 -24.17 43.19 39.51
CA PRO A 564 -24.00 43.30 38.08
C PRO A 564 -22.98 44.40 37.69
N PRO A 565 -22.16 44.17 36.65
CA PRO A 565 -22.02 42.90 35.95
C PRO A 565 -21.41 41.81 36.84
N PHE A 566 -22.05 40.63 36.94
CA PHE A 566 -21.61 39.54 37.82
C PHE A 566 -20.31 38.89 37.34
N SER A 567 -19.97 39.07 36.07
CA SER A 567 -18.68 38.76 35.48
C SER A 567 -18.54 39.65 34.26
N LYS A 568 -17.30 40.05 33.96
CA LYS A 568 -17.04 40.96 32.83
C LYS A 568 -15.65 40.76 32.27
N VAL A 569 -15.53 40.62 30.96
CA VAL A 569 -14.26 40.60 30.25
C VAL A 569 -14.24 41.70 29.19
N SER A 570 -13.11 42.41 29.09
CA SER A 570 -12.89 43.44 28.08
C SER A 570 -11.67 43.08 27.24
N LEU A 571 -11.86 42.90 25.94
CA LEU A 571 -10.79 42.50 25.02
C LEU A 571 -11.00 43.08 23.63
N SER A 572 -9.91 43.21 22.88
CA SER A 572 -9.97 43.60 21.47
C SER A 572 -10.16 42.36 20.59
N MET A 573 -11.15 42.41 19.71
CA MET A 573 -11.57 41.30 18.86
C MET A 573 -11.57 41.74 17.39
N GLN A 574 -11.37 40.80 16.47
CA GLN A 574 -11.33 41.08 15.04
C GLN A 574 -12.65 40.77 14.37
N LYS A 575 -13.03 41.60 13.40
CA LYS A 575 -14.23 41.39 12.59
C LYS A 575 -14.16 40.07 11.85
N GLY A 576 -15.20 39.24 11.97
CA GLY A 576 -15.34 38.00 11.22
C GLY A 576 -14.56 36.81 11.79
N GLU A 577 -13.76 37.00 12.83
CA GLU A 577 -13.13 35.90 13.57
C GLU A 577 -14.11 35.33 14.60
N ASP A 578 -14.10 34.00 14.78
CA ASP A 578 -14.97 33.32 15.73
C ASP A 578 -14.30 33.24 17.10
N TYR A 579 -15.03 33.64 18.15
CA TYR A 579 -14.59 33.53 19.53
C TYR A 579 -15.60 32.74 20.35
N TYR A 580 -15.13 31.92 21.29
CA TYR A 580 -15.99 31.05 22.08
C TYR A 580 -16.12 31.60 23.49
N LEU A 581 -17.34 31.99 23.84
CA LEU A 581 -17.68 32.52 25.15
C LEU A 581 -18.14 31.37 26.04
N VAL A 582 -17.45 31.16 27.15
CA VAL A 582 -17.73 30.10 28.10
C VAL A 582 -18.28 30.73 29.37
N LEU A 583 -19.52 30.36 29.72
CA LEU A 583 -20.21 30.78 30.92
C LEU A 583 -20.43 29.58 31.85
N SER A 584 -20.00 29.72 33.10
CA SER A 584 -20.21 28.75 34.18
C SER A 584 -20.43 29.47 35.51
N ALA A 585 -20.65 28.71 36.60
CA ALA A 585 -20.62 29.28 37.95
C ALA A 585 -19.17 29.33 38.49
N ALA A 586 -18.82 30.35 39.27
CA ALA A 586 -17.48 30.48 39.86
C ALA A 586 -17.22 29.48 41.00
N ASP A 587 -18.28 29.05 41.69
CA ASP A 587 -18.25 28.16 42.85
C ASP A 587 -18.79 26.74 42.56
N ASN A 588 -18.91 26.39 41.27
CA ASN A 588 -19.55 25.15 40.80
C ASN A 588 -21.05 25.04 41.17
N GLY A 589 -21.68 26.14 41.58
CA GLY A 589 -23.13 26.27 41.76
C GLY A 589 -23.90 26.38 40.45
N ALA A 590 -25.18 26.75 40.54
CA ALA A 590 -26.04 26.98 39.38
C ALA A 590 -25.80 28.37 38.76
N VAL A 591 -26.10 28.51 37.47
CA VAL A 591 -26.14 29.82 36.79
C VAL A 591 -27.58 30.20 36.53
N HIS A 592 -27.94 31.45 36.83
CA HIS A 592 -29.22 32.05 36.44
C HIS A 592 -28.97 33.53 36.11
N ALA A 593 -28.45 33.77 34.90
CA ALA A 593 -27.92 35.07 34.51
C ALA A 593 -28.21 35.38 33.03
N ARG A 594 -28.08 36.65 32.68
CA ARG A 594 -28.15 37.15 31.30
C ARG A 594 -26.76 37.45 30.76
N LEU A 595 -26.33 36.76 29.71
CA LEU A 595 -25.11 37.06 28.95
C LEU A 595 -25.37 38.19 27.95
N ALA A 596 -24.53 39.22 27.98
CA ALA A 596 -24.64 40.40 27.13
C ALA A 596 -23.25 40.86 26.66
N ALA A 597 -23.23 41.65 25.59
CA ALA A 597 -22.01 42.28 25.11
C ALA A 597 -22.29 43.69 24.60
N ARG A 598 -21.27 44.54 24.61
CA ARG A 598 -21.30 45.88 24.00
C ARG A 598 -19.96 46.23 23.39
N TYR A 599 -19.99 47.00 22.30
CA TYR A 599 -18.79 47.47 21.65
C TYR A 599 -18.30 48.72 22.38
N LEU A 600 -17.03 48.71 22.79
CA LEU A 600 -16.36 49.82 23.46
C LEU A 600 -15.54 50.67 22.47
N GLY A 601 -15.25 50.14 21.28
CA GLY A 601 -14.51 50.89 20.26
C GLY A 601 -15.29 52.09 19.74
N VAL A 602 -14.55 53.07 19.23
CA VAL A 602 -15.13 54.24 18.55
C VAL A 602 -14.99 54.09 17.03
N GLU A 603 -16.05 54.39 16.30
CA GLU A 603 -16.08 54.45 14.84
C GLU A 603 -15.74 55.87 14.38
N TYR A 604 -14.81 56.00 13.42
CA TYR A 604 -14.42 57.26 12.81
C TYR A 604 -15.07 57.39 11.42
N VAL A 605 -15.95 58.38 11.26
CA VAL A 605 -16.62 58.66 9.98
C VAL A 605 -15.92 59.81 9.30
N TYR A 606 -15.54 59.63 8.04
CA TYR A 606 -14.84 60.63 7.22
C TYR A 606 -15.73 61.13 6.08
N ASN A 607 -15.56 62.39 5.67
CA ASN A 607 -16.20 62.92 4.46
C ASN A 607 -15.43 62.51 3.19
N ALA A 608 -15.97 62.86 2.01
CA ALA A 608 -15.35 62.57 0.71
C ALA A 608 -13.97 63.23 0.49
N LYS A 609 -13.58 64.21 1.32
CA LYS A 609 -12.24 64.84 1.32
C LYS A 609 -11.28 64.18 2.31
N GLY A 610 -11.67 63.08 2.96
CA GLY A 610 -10.85 62.36 3.96
C GLY A 610 -10.76 63.05 5.32
N GLN A 611 -11.62 64.04 5.61
CA GLN A 611 -11.63 64.74 6.89
C GLN A 611 -12.58 64.04 7.86
N LEU A 612 -12.15 63.85 9.10
CA LEU A 612 -12.95 63.21 10.15
C LEU A 612 -14.18 64.08 10.46
N VAL A 613 -15.39 63.58 10.24
CA VAL A 613 -16.64 64.32 10.49
C VAL A 613 -17.41 63.84 11.71
N GLN A 614 -17.32 62.55 12.09
CA GLN A 614 -17.95 62.04 13.30
C GLN A 614 -17.07 61.01 14.00
N ILE A 615 -17.09 61.01 15.33
CA ILE A 615 -16.67 59.87 16.15
C ILE A 615 -17.94 59.30 16.77
N LYS A 616 -18.19 58.00 16.60
CA LYS A 616 -19.36 57.31 17.14
C LYS A 616 -18.95 56.18 18.08
N GLN A 617 -19.81 55.80 19.01
CA GLN A 617 -19.70 54.58 19.81
C GLN A 617 -21.10 54.00 19.97
N ASN A 618 -21.28 52.72 19.60
CA ASN A 618 -22.61 52.07 19.60
C ASN A 618 -23.71 52.88 18.86
N GLY A 619 -23.37 53.47 17.71
CA GLY A 619 -24.30 54.30 16.93
C GLY A 619 -24.58 55.69 17.51
N LYS A 620 -24.19 55.97 18.76
CA LYS A 620 -24.24 57.29 19.37
C LYS A 620 -23.06 58.13 18.89
N ILE A 621 -23.33 59.31 18.36
CA ILE A 621 -22.28 60.27 18.00
C ILE A 621 -21.69 60.83 19.29
N LEU A 622 -20.39 60.64 19.48
CA LEU A 622 -19.61 61.18 20.59
C LEU A 622 -19.04 62.56 20.24
N ALA A 623 -18.67 62.77 18.98
CA ALA A 623 -18.20 64.06 18.50
C ALA A 623 -18.53 64.28 17.02
N GLU A 624 -18.81 65.53 16.66
CA GLU A 624 -18.97 65.98 15.27
C GLU A 624 -17.96 67.09 14.95
N PHE A 625 -17.49 67.09 13.71
CA PHE A 625 -16.51 68.05 13.20
C PHE A 625 -17.03 68.67 11.91
N THR A 626 -17.05 70.00 11.85
CA THR A 626 -17.46 70.78 10.67
C THR A 626 -16.27 71.60 10.17
N TYR A 627 -16.05 71.62 8.86
CA TYR A 627 -14.92 72.32 8.22
C TYR A 627 -15.42 73.42 7.28
N ASP A 628 -14.61 74.45 7.04
CA ASP A 628 -14.86 75.47 6.01
C ASP A 628 -14.49 74.96 4.59
N GLY A 629 -14.75 75.78 3.58
CA GLY A 629 -14.43 75.46 2.18
C GLY A 629 -12.94 75.26 1.89
N ASN A 630 -12.06 75.82 2.73
CA ASN A 630 -10.59 75.74 2.63
C ASN A 630 -10.01 74.58 3.45
N GLY A 631 -10.85 73.85 4.20
CA GLY A 631 -10.48 72.69 4.99
C GLY A 631 -10.11 72.97 6.45
N ASN A 632 -10.30 74.19 6.95
CA ASN A 632 -10.07 74.52 8.37
C ASN A 632 -11.22 74.00 9.24
N LEU A 633 -10.91 73.46 10.43
CA LEU A 633 -11.93 73.01 11.38
C LEU A 633 -12.67 74.23 11.95
N MET A 634 -13.95 74.35 11.62
CA MET A 634 -14.84 75.43 12.07
C MET A 634 -15.51 75.14 13.41
N ARG A 635 -15.89 73.87 13.64
CA ARG A 635 -16.66 73.48 14.83
C ARG A 635 -16.32 72.05 15.22
N LYS A 636 -16.07 71.84 16.52
CA LYS A 636 -16.05 70.54 17.17
C LYS A 636 -17.19 70.51 18.19
N LEU A 637 -18.18 69.67 17.99
CA LEU A 637 -19.27 69.44 18.95
C LEU A 637 -19.00 68.12 19.65
N ILE A 638 -18.90 68.13 20.98
CA ILE A 638 -18.77 66.91 21.78
C ILE A 638 -20.12 66.63 22.42
N HIS A 639 -20.63 65.43 22.24
CA HIS A 639 -21.88 64.97 22.83
C HIS A 639 -21.57 64.15 24.09
N PRO A 640 -22.19 64.49 25.25
CA PRO A 640 -22.03 63.73 26.48
C PRO A 640 -22.67 62.34 26.39
#